data_AF-A0A8C0DX56-F1
#
_entry.id   AF-A0A8C0DX56-F1
#
_cell.length_a   1.000
_cell.length_b   1.000
_cell.length_c   1.000
_cell.angle_alpha   90.00
_cell.angle_beta   90.00
_cell.angle_gamma   90.00
#
_symmetry.space_group_name_H-M   'P 1'
#
loop_
_entity.id
_entity.type
_entity.pdbx_description
1 polymer ?
#
loop_
_entity_poly.entity_id
_entity_poly.type
_entity_poly.pdbx_seq_one_letter_code
_entity_poly.pdbx_strand_id
1 'polypeptide(L)'
;MGGEWGRGRKFHKSQHWGFCKNVRMLVSEDKPGIGGELLLGQKINPKHSVFPKGMGTDSPSWVAFDKQVLSFDAYLEDEVPDKIQENYRIRCYKIYFYLEDDTIQVNEPALKNSGLPQGIFIRRHRISLPPPDEGQFYTVPHFNINIDIVFHGRTFKIYDCDTFTKNFLKKIRVRLNPPGQCPEDPYLKTRREKLDCMEPLHPYESFDTLKQFLECDRKVLRFFCLWDDSGSVFGDHRELILHYFLSDDTIEIKRVLPHNSGRDATSSFLQRRKLPKYGPPGVYQPGQITDRTVLSGDGGLSENRVYGCLLDKYKLGKVDQEFYKESDLSIGTTINVWGRKVLLCDCDEFMKTYCKTKYGIENFTSISCKAPPPPNIERKFPRYTGFGSEEDSLCSCIGLVPTPHQRNFKKFMENDSANSNLYGSYKNFLQTFEHLECKKCWYTGGMLLKRIRVKKPGQEVFKSKLSEYIKAEELYVGAKVNVNGYLFLLVSADVYTLNYMERNSDKFPMSNIELALQKIKQEESKSRELKQVFTAADCMHTKMVDYNTFREIMMKVITIARHYRVPEDPRPDTNVLTAQAHEQLKKNTCENFERLIATCVYQDREKEKLLPSKDIKRLCRSSRLPLNDDLLGSLLSRFEDSEKQINYESFFCALNWRVNPMPELEAVWCIKEVKWLGMPSPIPVKRIYYLNLLKDVFGLEDE
;
A
#
# COMPACT_ATOMS: atom_id res chain seq x y z
N MET A 1 -116.21 49.45 -19.67
CA MET A 1 -116.92 50.23 -18.64
C MET A 1 -116.42 49.79 -17.28
N GLY A 2 -115.97 50.74 -16.46
CA GLY A 2 -115.34 50.54 -15.14
C GLY A 2 -114.35 51.68 -14.89
N GLY A 3 -114.81 52.76 -14.24
CA GLY A 3 -114.26 54.10 -14.39
C GLY A 3 -112.98 54.43 -13.62
N GLU A 4 -112.19 55.32 -14.23
CA GLU A 4 -111.14 56.12 -13.58
C GLU A 4 -111.77 57.08 -12.58
N TRP A 5 -111.44 56.93 -11.29
CA TRP A 5 -111.72 57.95 -10.27
C TRP A 5 -110.44 58.74 -9.97
N GLY A 6 -110.41 59.98 -10.47
CA GLY A 6 -109.89 61.18 -9.81
C GLY A 6 -108.45 61.20 -9.30
N ARG A 7 -107.49 61.59 -10.15
CA ARG A 7 -106.36 62.44 -9.70
C ARG A 7 -106.73 63.91 -9.93
N GLY A 8 -106.97 64.64 -8.84
CA GLY A 8 -107.27 66.07 -8.88
C GLY A 8 -106.20 66.85 -9.65
N ARG A 9 -106.62 67.58 -10.69
CA ARG A 9 -105.75 68.49 -11.45
C ARG A 9 -105.35 69.65 -10.52
N LYS A 10 -104.08 69.73 -10.13
CA LYS A 10 -103.53 70.81 -9.30
C LYS A 10 -103.31 72.07 -10.15
N PHE A 11 -104.35 72.88 -10.34
CA PHE A 11 -104.28 74.18 -11.03
C PHE A 11 -103.73 75.31 -10.14
N HIS A 12 -102.71 75.05 -9.33
CA HIS A 12 -102.09 76.09 -8.51
C HIS A 12 -101.19 76.97 -9.40
N LYS A 13 -101.40 78.29 -9.38
CA LYS A 13 -100.51 79.25 -10.04
C LYS A 13 -99.18 79.30 -9.28
N SER A 14 -98.08 79.05 -9.97
CA SER A 14 -96.73 79.29 -9.46
C SER A 14 -96.49 80.79 -9.30
N GLN A 15 -96.07 81.21 -8.10
CA GLN A 15 -95.77 82.61 -7.83
C GLN A 15 -94.38 82.96 -8.38
N HIS A 16 -94.37 83.43 -9.62
CA HIS A 16 -93.19 83.95 -10.33
C HIS A 16 -92.90 85.41 -9.98
N TRP A 17 -93.94 86.21 -9.78
CA TRP A 17 -93.86 87.62 -9.43
C TRP A 17 -94.24 87.82 -7.97
N GLY A 18 -93.43 88.58 -7.24
CA GLY A 18 -93.66 88.88 -5.84
C GLY A 18 -93.03 90.20 -5.42
N PHE A 19 -93.17 90.52 -4.15
CA PHE A 19 -92.57 91.73 -3.57
C PHE A 19 -91.37 91.32 -2.71
N CYS A 20 -90.20 91.90 -2.97
CA CYS A 20 -89.10 91.89 -2.02
C CYS A 20 -88.89 93.32 -1.56
N LYS A 21 -88.98 93.58 -0.25
CA LYS A 21 -88.87 94.94 0.34
C LYS A 21 -89.74 95.99 -0.38
N ASN A 22 -91.02 95.65 -0.65
CA ASN A 22 -92.02 96.47 -1.36
C ASN A 22 -91.73 96.80 -2.84
N VAL A 23 -90.69 96.25 -3.46
CA VAL A 23 -90.45 96.36 -4.90
C VAL A 23 -90.99 95.12 -5.61
N ARG A 24 -91.79 95.31 -6.67
CA ARG A 24 -92.24 94.21 -7.54
C ARG A 24 -91.05 93.69 -8.34
N MET A 25 -90.69 92.44 -8.11
CA MET A 25 -89.60 91.79 -8.83
C MET A 25 -89.96 90.35 -9.14
N LEU A 26 -89.31 89.81 -10.17
CA LEU A 26 -89.38 88.40 -10.50
C LEU A 26 -88.64 87.63 -9.38
N VAL A 27 -89.36 86.80 -8.62
CA VAL A 27 -88.84 86.12 -7.42
C VAL A 27 -88.25 84.75 -7.77
N SER A 28 -88.69 84.12 -8.85
CA SER A 28 -88.17 82.82 -9.28
C SER A 28 -88.45 82.54 -10.76
N GLU A 29 -87.38 82.40 -11.54
CA GLU A 29 -87.40 81.96 -12.94
C GLU A 29 -87.55 80.43 -13.07
N ASP A 30 -87.25 79.68 -12.01
CA ASP A 30 -87.11 78.21 -12.04
C ASP A 30 -88.40 77.43 -11.69
N LYS A 31 -89.49 78.11 -11.32
CA LYS A 31 -90.76 77.43 -10.95
C LYS A 31 -91.49 76.95 -12.21
N PRO A 32 -92.03 75.72 -12.26
CA PRO A 32 -92.83 75.26 -13.40
C PRO A 32 -94.13 76.07 -13.53
N GLY A 33 -94.73 76.08 -14.72
CA GLY A 33 -96.00 76.74 -15.01
C GLY A 33 -97.20 76.09 -14.32
N ILE A 34 -98.40 76.61 -14.64
CA ILE A 34 -99.67 76.13 -14.06
C ILE A 34 -99.82 74.63 -14.33
N GLY A 35 -100.03 73.84 -13.28
CA GLY A 35 -100.15 72.37 -13.39
C GLY A 35 -98.83 71.60 -13.27
N GLY A 36 -97.70 72.28 -13.09
CA GLY A 36 -96.38 71.65 -12.97
C GLY A 36 -95.68 71.36 -14.31
N GLU A 37 -96.27 71.80 -15.42
CA GLU A 37 -95.67 71.70 -16.75
C GLU A 37 -94.68 72.85 -17.00
N LEU A 38 -93.59 72.55 -17.72
CA LEU A 38 -92.55 73.52 -18.09
C LEU A 38 -93.10 74.55 -19.09
N LEU A 39 -92.72 75.82 -18.94
CA LEU A 39 -93.00 76.83 -19.96
C LEU A 39 -92.09 76.61 -21.18
N LEU A 40 -92.58 77.00 -22.37
CA LEU A 40 -91.85 76.86 -23.63
C LEU A 40 -90.53 77.67 -23.55
N GLY A 41 -89.39 76.98 -23.58
CA GLY A 41 -88.05 77.59 -23.46
C GLY A 41 -87.44 77.59 -22.04
N GLN A 42 -88.18 77.15 -21.02
CA GLN A 42 -87.69 77.09 -19.64
C GLN A 42 -86.88 75.80 -19.40
N LYS A 43 -85.61 75.94 -19.02
CA LYS A 43 -84.77 74.83 -18.56
C LYS A 43 -84.83 74.77 -17.04
N ILE A 44 -85.51 73.78 -16.46
CA ILE A 44 -85.32 73.47 -15.04
C ILE A 44 -83.96 72.77 -14.92
N ASN A 45 -83.03 73.40 -14.21
CA ASN A 45 -81.80 72.73 -13.80
C ASN A 45 -82.15 71.90 -12.56
N PRO A 46 -82.19 70.55 -12.66
CA PRO A 46 -82.56 69.74 -11.53
C PRO A 46 -81.52 69.90 -10.42
N LYS A 47 -81.99 70.30 -9.23
CA LYS A 47 -81.13 70.45 -8.05
C LYS A 47 -80.54 69.15 -7.56
N HIS A 48 -80.99 68.00 -8.06
CA HIS A 48 -80.57 66.65 -7.66
C HIS A 48 -80.49 65.74 -8.88
N SER A 49 -79.78 64.63 -8.76
CA SER A 49 -79.72 63.62 -9.82
C SER A 49 -81.11 63.04 -10.12
N VAL A 50 -81.42 62.90 -11.41
CA VAL A 50 -82.70 62.35 -11.88
C VAL A 50 -82.45 60.94 -12.42
N PHE A 51 -83.06 59.95 -11.78
CA PHE A 51 -82.96 58.55 -12.18
C PHE A 51 -84.15 58.13 -13.06
N PRO A 52 -83.94 57.25 -14.06
CA PRO A 52 -85.03 56.74 -14.89
C PRO A 52 -86.03 55.96 -14.04
N LYS A 53 -87.33 56.26 -14.20
CA LYS A 53 -88.41 55.56 -13.49
C LYS A 53 -88.50 54.10 -13.95
N GLY A 54 -88.27 53.16 -13.04
CA GLY A 54 -88.50 51.72 -13.26
C GLY A 54 -89.96 51.33 -13.01
N MET A 55 -90.34 50.09 -13.37
CA MET A 55 -91.63 49.53 -12.92
C MET A 55 -91.55 49.24 -11.41
N GLY A 56 -92.06 50.14 -10.56
CA GLY A 56 -92.05 50.00 -9.10
C GLY A 56 -92.58 51.24 -8.36
N THR A 57 -92.66 51.18 -7.02
CA THR A 57 -93.07 52.31 -6.16
C THR A 57 -92.03 53.43 -6.18
N ASP A 58 -92.46 54.66 -6.51
CA ASP A 58 -91.64 55.89 -6.52
C ASP A 58 -91.20 56.28 -5.08
N SER A 59 -90.20 55.59 -4.53
CA SER A 59 -89.57 55.94 -3.25
C SER A 59 -88.57 57.10 -3.42
N PRO A 60 -88.42 58.00 -2.42
CA PRO A 60 -87.39 59.04 -2.43
C PRO A 60 -85.96 58.50 -2.56
N SER A 61 -85.04 59.29 -3.15
CA SER A 61 -83.64 58.89 -3.39
C SER A 61 -82.91 58.41 -2.15
N TRP A 62 -83.10 59.10 -1.02
CA TRP A 62 -82.45 58.78 0.26
C TRP A 62 -82.91 57.45 0.87
N VAL A 63 -84.09 56.95 0.49
CA VAL A 63 -84.56 55.59 0.86
C VAL A 63 -84.12 54.56 -0.18
N ALA A 64 -84.26 54.90 -1.46
CA ALA A 64 -84.02 53.97 -2.56
C ALA A 64 -82.54 53.59 -2.71
N PHE A 65 -81.64 54.51 -2.40
CA PHE A 65 -80.20 54.35 -2.55
C PHE A 65 -79.42 54.45 -1.23
N ASP A 66 -80.07 54.18 -0.09
CA ASP A 66 -79.40 54.11 1.21
C ASP A 66 -78.17 53.19 1.14
N LYS A 67 -77.03 53.69 1.61
CA LYS A 67 -75.73 52.99 1.61
C LYS A 67 -75.16 52.60 0.24
N GLN A 68 -75.78 53.02 -0.86
CA GLN A 68 -75.23 52.82 -2.19
C GLN A 68 -74.33 54.00 -2.57
N VAL A 69 -73.07 53.70 -2.84
CA VAL A 69 -72.03 54.71 -3.11
C VAL A 69 -71.32 54.34 -4.40
N LEU A 70 -71.12 55.33 -5.26
CA LEU A 70 -70.27 55.18 -6.42
C LEU A 70 -68.82 55.53 -6.06
N SER A 71 -67.92 54.56 -6.19
CA SER A 71 -66.47 54.73 -6.02
C SER A 71 -65.75 54.81 -7.36
N PHE A 72 -65.00 55.90 -7.56
CA PHE A 72 -64.12 56.12 -8.71
C PHE A 72 -62.68 56.23 -8.24
N ASP A 73 -61.76 55.59 -8.96
CA ASP A 73 -60.33 55.72 -8.75
C ASP A 73 -59.79 56.82 -9.67
N ALA A 74 -59.15 57.81 -9.07
CA ALA A 74 -58.62 58.98 -9.74
C ALA A 74 -57.17 59.23 -9.34
N TYR A 75 -56.45 60.01 -10.13
CA TYR A 75 -55.14 60.52 -9.76
C TYR A 75 -55.04 62.02 -10.04
N LEU A 76 -54.10 62.66 -9.36
CA LEU A 76 -53.75 64.05 -9.51
C LEU A 76 -52.24 64.16 -9.70
N GLU A 77 -51.81 64.93 -10.69
CA GLU A 77 -50.41 65.25 -10.96
C GLU A 77 -50.07 66.54 -10.20
N ASP A 78 -49.27 66.42 -9.13
CA ASP A 78 -48.76 67.58 -8.36
C ASP A 78 -47.37 67.94 -8.91
N GLU A 79 -47.17 69.21 -9.29
CA GLU A 79 -45.85 69.72 -9.69
C GLU A 79 -44.96 69.94 -8.45
N VAL A 80 -43.72 69.45 -8.47
CA VAL A 80 -42.77 69.62 -7.37
C VAL A 80 -41.83 70.80 -7.69
N PRO A 81 -41.74 71.83 -6.81
CA PRO A 81 -40.86 72.98 -7.06
C PRO A 81 -39.37 72.62 -7.09
N ASP A 82 -38.96 71.69 -6.23
CA ASP A 82 -37.56 71.27 -6.08
C ASP A 82 -37.22 70.08 -6.99
N LYS A 83 -36.69 70.37 -8.19
CA LYS A 83 -36.36 69.38 -9.23
C LYS A 83 -35.19 68.44 -8.92
N ILE A 84 -34.60 68.51 -7.72
CA ILE A 84 -33.40 67.74 -7.37
C ILE A 84 -33.73 66.24 -7.23
N GLN A 85 -34.97 65.89 -6.89
CA GLN A 85 -35.41 64.49 -6.72
C GLN A 85 -36.40 64.03 -7.81
N GLU A 86 -37.41 64.84 -8.17
CA GLU A 86 -38.48 64.49 -9.12
C GLU A 86 -38.99 65.72 -9.89
N ASN A 87 -39.54 65.52 -11.09
CA ASN A 87 -40.18 66.58 -11.90
C ASN A 87 -41.68 66.76 -11.58
N TYR A 88 -42.39 65.69 -11.25
CA TYR A 88 -43.82 65.67 -10.90
C TYR A 88 -44.11 64.45 -10.01
N ARG A 89 -45.16 64.53 -9.19
CA ARG A 89 -45.63 63.45 -8.32
C ARG A 89 -47.05 63.05 -8.67
N ILE A 90 -47.35 61.76 -8.58
CA ILE A 90 -48.68 61.25 -8.88
C ILE A 90 -49.33 60.78 -7.58
N ARG A 91 -50.42 61.44 -7.19
CA ARG A 91 -51.20 61.07 -6.00
C ARG A 91 -52.52 60.44 -6.42
N CYS A 92 -52.75 59.22 -5.97
CA CYS A 92 -53.99 58.50 -6.23
C CYS A 92 -55.05 58.88 -5.18
N TYR A 93 -56.31 58.98 -5.60
CA TYR A 93 -57.46 59.33 -4.78
C TYR A 93 -58.65 58.41 -5.11
N LYS A 94 -59.48 58.16 -4.10
CA LYS A 94 -60.80 57.54 -4.26
C LYS A 94 -61.87 58.60 -4.10
N ILE A 95 -62.68 58.78 -5.15
CA ILE A 95 -63.82 59.68 -5.17
C ILE A 95 -65.08 58.86 -4.90
N TYR A 96 -65.77 59.19 -3.81
CA TYR A 96 -67.06 58.60 -3.43
C TYR A 96 -68.18 59.57 -3.76
N PHE A 97 -69.16 59.13 -4.55
CA PHE A 97 -70.40 59.84 -4.82
C PHE A 97 -71.56 59.10 -4.17
N TYR A 98 -72.23 59.75 -3.22
CA TYR A 98 -73.33 59.18 -2.45
C TYR A 98 -74.66 59.43 -3.18
N LEU A 99 -75.35 58.35 -3.54
CA LEU A 99 -76.58 58.41 -4.34
C LEU A 99 -77.80 58.88 -3.54
N GLU A 100 -77.73 58.85 -2.21
CA GLU A 100 -78.80 59.28 -1.32
C GLU A 100 -79.04 60.80 -1.37
N ASP A 101 -77.96 61.60 -1.47
CA ASP A 101 -77.99 63.05 -1.31
C ASP A 101 -77.12 63.86 -2.31
N ASP A 102 -76.55 63.18 -3.32
CA ASP A 102 -75.62 63.76 -4.31
C ASP A 102 -74.39 64.44 -3.70
N THR A 103 -73.91 63.92 -2.56
CA THR A 103 -72.68 64.42 -1.92
C THR A 103 -71.44 63.68 -2.42
N ILE A 104 -70.31 64.36 -2.39
CA ILE A 104 -69.01 63.84 -2.84
C ILE A 104 -68.02 63.88 -1.67
N GLN A 105 -67.26 62.81 -1.53
CA GLN A 105 -66.12 62.72 -0.61
C GLN A 105 -64.90 62.23 -1.38
N VAL A 106 -63.74 62.83 -1.15
CA VAL A 106 -62.47 62.41 -1.79
C VAL A 106 -61.50 61.96 -0.71
N ASN A 107 -60.97 60.76 -0.86
CA ASN A 107 -60.08 60.13 0.11
C ASN A 107 -58.77 59.69 -0.56
N GLU A 108 -57.64 60.00 0.07
CA GLU A 108 -56.33 59.52 -0.35
C GLU A 108 -55.99 58.23 0.41
N PRO A 109 -55.74 57.11 -0.28
CA PRO A 109 -55.33 55.88 0.37
C PRO A 109 -53.96 56.06 1.05
N ALA A 110 -53.81 55.51 2.25
CA ALA A 110 -52.56 55.58 3.00
C ALA A 110 -51.47 54.70 2.36
N LEU A 111 -50.33 55.30 2.04
CA LEU A 111 -49.12 54.64 1.56
C LEU A 111 -48.07 54.67 2.66
N LYS A 112 -47.50 53.49 2.98
CA LYS A 112 -46.43 53.39 3.97
C LYS A 112 -45.24 54.24 3.54
N ASN A 113 -44.68 55.01 4.48
CA ASN A 113 -43.48 55.82 4.27
C ASN A 113 -43.60 56.86 3.14
N SER A 114 -44.80 57.42 2.90
CA SER A 114 -45.02 58.51 1.94
C SER A 114 -44.49 59.87 2.44
N GLY A 115 -44.46 60.07 3.76
CA GLY A 115 -44.05 61.34 4.37
C GLY A 115 -45.06 62.48 4.22
N LEU A 116 -46.20 62.24 3.55
CA LEU A 116 -47.27 63.22 3.32
C LEU A 116 -48.48 62.93 4.22
N PRO A 117 -49.25 63.96 4.64
CA PRO A 117 -50.52 63.73 5.31
C PRO A 117 -51.53 63.11 4.34
N GLN A 118 -52.03 61.93 4.68
CA GLN A 118 -52.95 61.11 3.86
C GLN A 118 -54.28 60.87 4.60
N GLY A 119 -55.32 60.49 3.86
CA GLY A 119 -56.68 60.29 4.38
C GLY A 119 -57.69 61.19 3.68
N ILE A 120 -58.70 61.68 4.40
CA ILE A 120 -59.80 62.46 3.83
C ILE A 120 -59.26 63.78 3.25
N PHE A 121 -59.27 63.88 1.92
CA PHE A 121 -58.82 65.06 1.18
C PHE A 121 -59.94 66.11 1.07
N ILE A 122 -61.16 65.66 0.71
CA ILE A 122 -62.36 66.49 0.69
C ILE A 122 -63.43 65.81 1.55
N ARG A 123 -63.93 66.54 2.55
CA ARG A 123 -65.03 66.06 3.42
C ARG A 123 -66.33 65.94 2.62
N ARG A 124 -67.20 65.02 3.04
CA ARG A 124 -68.49 64.75 2.38
C ARG A 124 -69.38 66.01 2.35
N HIS A 125 -69.63 66.56 1.16
CA HIS A 125 -70.60 67.63 0.90
C HIS A 125 -70.91 67.71 -0.61
N ARG A 126 -71.87 68.55 -1.00
CA ARG A 126 -72.18 68.77 -2.42
C ARG A 126 -71.18 69.76 -3.00
N ILE A 127 -70.51 69.38 -4.08
CA ILE A 127 -69.48 70.20 -4.74
C ILE A 127 -70.10 70.89 -5.97
N SER A 128 -69.90 72.20 -6.09
CA SER A 128 -70.37 73.00 -7.22
C SER A 128 -69.52 72.75 -8.48
N LEU A 129 -70.11 72.93 -9.65
CA LEU A 129 -69.41 72.92 -10.92
C LEU A 129 -68.42 74.10 -11.01
N PRO A 130 -67.35 73.98 -11.81
CA PRO A 130 -66.41 75.08 -12.05
C PRO A 130 -67.08 76.24 -12.82
N PRO A 131 -66.48 77.44 -12.82
CA PRO A 131 -66.97 78.59 -13.61
C PRO A 131 -67.11 78.19 -15.08
N PRO A 132 -68.21 78.51 -15.79
CA PRO A 132 -69.23 79.54 -15.50
C PRO A 132 -70.48 79.08 -14.70
N ASP A 133 -70.61 77.80 -14.34
CA ASP A 133 -71.83 77.23 -13.74
C ASP A 133 -71.78 77.14 -12.19
N GLU A 134 -71.27 78.19 -11.52
CA GLU A 134 -70.98 78.21 -10.06
C GLU A 134 -72.19 77.94 -9.13
N GLY A 135 -73.42 77.88 -9.67
CA GLY A 135 -74.66 77.57 -8.94
C GLY A 135 -75.19 76.14 -9.07
N GLN A 136 -74.56 75.30 -9.91
CA GLN A 136 -74.97 73.91 -10.15
C GLN A 136 -74.04 72.93 -9.45
N PHE A 137 -74.55 71.75 -9.08
CA PHE A 137 -73.77 70.71 -8.42
C PHE A 137 -73.46 69.55 -9.36
N TYR A 138 -72.36 68.85 -9.10
CA TYR A 138 -72.06 67.59 -9.78
C TYR A 138 -73.17 66.57 -9.59
N THR A 139 -73.57 65.92 -10.68
CA THR A 139 -74.55 64.84 -10.70
C THR A 139 -73.96 63.61 -11.38
N VAL A 140 -74.58 62.43 -11.18
CA VAL A 140 -74.11 61.13 -11.70
C VAL A 140 -73.64 61.15 -13.18
N PRO A 141 -74.33 61.81 -14.13
CA PRO A 141 -73.89 61.83 -15.54
C PRO A 141 -72.56 62.53 -15.80
N HIS A 142 -72.09 63.38 -14.88
CA HIS A 142 -70.80 64.09 -15.00
C HIS A 142 -69.60 63.18 -14.72
N PHE A 143 -69.84 61.99 -14.17
CA PHE A 143 -68.80 61.01 -13.88
C PHE A 143 -68.72 59.95 -14.97
N ASN A 144 -67.56 59.84 -15.61
CA ASN A 144 -67.21 58.72 -16.49
C ASN A 144 -65.71 58.44 -16.36
N ILE A 145 -65.28 57.29 -16.87
CA ILE A 145 -63.87 56.90 -16.91
C ILE A 145 -63.14 57.76 -17.96
N ASN A 146 -61.88 58.14 -17.69
CA ASN A 146 -61.04 59.03 -18.50
C ASN A 146 -61.64 60.43 -18.71
N ILE A 147 -62.39 60.92 -17.73
CA ILE A 147 -62.85 62.31 -17.67
C ILE A 147 -62.10 63.03 -16.55
N ASP A 148 -61.71 64.27 -16.83
CA ASP A 148 -61.08 65.19 -15.89
C ASP A 148 -62.16 65.97 -15.14
N ILE A 149 -62.16 65.87 -13.81
CA ILE A 149 -63.14 66.52 -12.94
C ILE A 149 -62.45 67.55 -12.07
N VAL A 150 -63.01 68.75 -11.99
CA VAL A 150 -62.45 69.86 -11.22
C VAL A 150 -63.19 70.00 -9.89
N PHE A 151 -62.51 69.74 -8.78
CA PHE A 151 -63.03 70.02 -7.44
C PHE A 151 -62.20 71.11 -6.78
N HIS A 152 -62.83 72.22 -6.36
CA HIS A 152 -62.18 73.32 -5.65
C HIS A 152 -60.88 73.81 -6.35
N GLY A 153 -60.88 73.86 -7.68
CA GLY A 153 -59.74 74.30 -8.49
C GLY A 153 -58.65 73.24 -8.75
N ARG A 154 -58.82 72.00 -8.25
CA ARG A 154 -57.92 70.87 -8.53
C ARG A 154 -58.54 69.91 -9.54
N THR A 155 -57.76 69.49 -10.53
CA THR A 155 -58.19 68.56 -11.58
C THR A 155 -57.84 67.12 -11.21
N PHE A 156 -58.85 66.28 -11.06
CA PHE A 156 -58.73 64.85 -10.82
C PHE A 156 -59.01 64.08 -12.10
N LYS A 157 -58.09 63.21 -12.52
CA LYS A 157 -58.26 62.35 -13.69
C LYS A 157 -58.79 61.00 -13.24
N ILE A 158 -60.05 60.68 -13.58
CA ILE A 158 -60.64 59.37 -13.24
C ILE A 158 -60.11 58.33 -14.23
N TYR A 159 -59.48 57.26 -13.74
CA TYR A 159 -58.93 56.21 -14.61
C TYR A 159 -59.65 54.88 -14.46
N ASP A 160 -60.23 54.58 -13.30
CA ASP A 160 -61.02 53.36 -13.12
C ASP A 160 -62.20 53.60 -12.17
N CYS A 161 -63.10 52.62 -12.10
CA CYS A 161 -64.20 52.63 -11.15
C CYS A 161 -64.53 51.22 -10.67
N ASP A 162 -65.14 51.14 -9.48
CA ASP A 162 -65.45 49.87 -8.85
C ASP A 162 -66.50 49.07 -9.64
N THR A 163 -66.46 47.75 -9.49
CA THR A 163 -67.38 46.79 -10.13
C THR A 163 -68.86 47.15 -9.92
N PHE A 164 -69.24 47.59 -8.72
CA PHE A 164 -70.59 48.06 -8.41
C PHE A 164 -70.97 49.26 -9.28
N THR A 165 -70.10 50.26 -9.37
CA THR A 165 -70.35 51.47 -10.15
C THR A 165 -70.46 51.19 -11.63
N LYS A 166 -69.63 50.28 -12.16
CA LYS A 166 -69.69 49.83 -13.55
C LYS A 166 -71.06 49.28 -13.88
N ASN A 167 -71.60 48.42 -13.01
CA ASN A 167 -72.90 47.80 -13.19
C ASN A 167 -74.04 48.82 -13.02
N PHE A 168 -73.92 49.73 -12.05
CA PHE A 168 -74.91 50.76 -11.79
C PHE A 168 -75.04 51.76 -12.95
N LEU A 169 -73.92 52.27 -13.46
CA LEU A 169 -73.89 53.21 -14.58
C LEU A 169 -74.40 52.57 -15.87
N LYS A 170 -74.05 51.29 -16.13
CA LYS A 170 -74.64 50.50 -17.22
C LYS A 170 -76.16 50.37 -17.07
N LYS A 171 -76.68 50.16 -15.86
CA LYS A 171 -78.12 50.06 -15.58
C LYS A 171 -78.86 51.37 -15.85
N ILE A 172 -78.22 52.52 -15.59
CA ILE A 172 -78.74 53.86 -15.90
C ILE A 172 -78.54 54.24 -17.39
N ARG A 173 -78.01 53.32 -18.20
CA ARG A 173 -77.72 53.49 -19.64
C ARG A 173 -76.62 54.51 -19.94
N VAL A 174 -75.71 54.75 -18.98
CA VAL A 174 -74.48 55.50 -19.22
C VAL A 174 -73.45 54.56 -19.88
N ARG A 175 -72.92 54.94 -21.04
CA ARG A 175 -71.85 54.19 -21.71
C ARG A 175 -70.50 54.55 -21.08
N LEU A 176 -69.91 53.58 -20.39
CA LEU A 176 -68.60 53.74 -19.77
C LEU A 176 -67.49 53.67 -20.81
N ASN A 177 -66.50 54.55 -20.66
CA ASN A 177 -65.26 54.50 -21.42
C ASN A 177 -64.38 53.30 -20.96
N PRO A 178 -63.42 52.83 -21.77
CA PRO A 178 -62.48 51.80 -21.33
C PRO A 178 -61.65 52.28 -20.13
N PRO A 179 -61.25 51.39 -19.20
CA PRO A 179 -60.40 51.74 -18.05
C PRO A 179 -59.08 52.36 -18.53
N GLY A 180 -58.73 53.50 -17.95
CA GLY A 180 -57.43 54.15 -18.14
C GLY A 180 -56.34 53.49 -17.30
N GLN A 181 -55.08 53.72 -17.68
CA GLN A 181 -53.94 53.34 -16.85
C GLN A 181 -53.54 54.52 -15.97
N CYS A 182 -53.38 54.28 -14.67
CA CYS A 182 -52.76 55.25 -13.78
C CYS A 182 -51.27 55.33 -14.15
N PRO A 183 -50.72 56.52 -14.44
CA PRO A 183 -49.30 56.67 -14.72
C PRO A 183 -48.47 56.25 -13.50
N GLU A 184 -47.33 55.61 -13.73
CA GLU A 184 -46.46 55.18 -12.63
C GLU A 184 -45.61 56.35 -12.15
N ASP A 185 -45.61 56.58 -10.84
CA ASP A 185 -44.79 57.62 -10.21
C ASP A 185 -43.29 57.26 -10.34
N PRO A 186 -42.44 58.14 -10.91
CA PRO A 186 -41.00 57.92 -11.04
C PRO A 186 -40.32 57.55 -9.70
N TYR A 187 -40.78 58.14 -8.59
CA TYR A 187 -40.27 57.85 -7.25
C TYR A 187 -40.61 56.43 -6.81
N LEU A 188 -41.87 56.02 -6.97
CA LEU A 188 -42.33 54.68 -6.58
C LEU A 188 -41.63 53.60 -7.39
N LYS A 189 -41.39 53.84 -8.69
CA LYS A 189 -40.61 52.94 -9.55
C LYS A 189 -39.18 52.79 -9.04
N THR A 190 -38.46 53.91 -8.87
CA THR A 190 -37.06 53.91 -8.41
C THR A 190 -36.93 53.28 -7.02
N ARG A 191 -37.90 53.53 -6.14
CA ARG A 191 -37.92 52.95 -4.79
C ARG A 191 -38.19 51.45 -4.81
N ARG A 192 -39.10 50.98 -5.66
CA ARG A 192 -39.38 49.55 -5.83
C ARG A 192 -38.15 48.82 -6.36
N GLU A 193 -37.50 49.37 -7.40
CA GLU A 193 -36.25 48.83 -7.95
C GLU A 193 -35.15 48.73 -6.87
N LYS A 194 -35.01 49.75 -6.01
CA LYS A 194 -34.07 49.71 -4.88
C LYS A 194 -34.43 48.64 -3.85
N LEU A 195 -35.70 48.51 -3.48
CA LEU A 195 -36.15 47.49 -2.52
C LEU A 195 -35.97 46.08 -3.09
N ASP A 196 -36.31 45.85 -4.36
CA ASP A 196 -36.11 44.57 -5.05
C ASP A 196 -34.62 44.19 -5.14
N CYS A 197 -33.73 45.18 -5.22
CA CYS A 197 -32.28 44.97 -5.15
C CYS A 197 -31.74 44.78 -3.73
N MET A 198 -32.48 45.24 -2.71
CA MET A 198 -32.10 45.17 -1.29
C MET A 198 -32.71 43.97 -0.56
N GLU A 199 -33.74 43.32 -1.09
CA GLU A 199 -34.16 42.02 -0.59
C GLU A 199 -32.98 41.06 -0.76
N PRO A 200 -32.41 40.53 0.35
CA PRO A 200 -31.43 39.47 0.24
C PRO A 200 -32.19 38.26 -0.29
N LEU A 201 -32.15 38.08 -1.63
CA LEU A 201 -32.46 36.79 -2.22
C LEU A 201 -31.49 35.83 -1.53
N HIS A 202 -32.02 34.99 -0.65
CA HIS A 202 -31.35 33.80 -0.20
C HIS A 202 -31.61 32.71 -1.26
N PRO A 203 -30.79 32.55 -2.31
CA PRO A 203 -30.49 31.22 -2.74
C PRO A 203 -29.43 30.72 -1.75
N TYR A 204 -29.85 30.16 -0.62
CA TYR A 204 -29.10 29.02 -0.13
C TYR A 204 -29.37 27.91 -1.15
N GLU A 205 -28.62 27.90 -2.27
CA GLU A 205 -28.35 26.62 -2.90
C GLU A 205 -27.64 25.82 -1.80
N SER A 206 -28.40 24.96 -1.10
CA SER A 206 -27.84 24.03 -0.14
C SER A 206 -27.04 23.03 -0.95
N PHE A 207 -25.77 23.33 -1.21
CA PHE A 207 -24.83 22.33 -1.67
C PHE A 207 -24.73 21.28 -0.56
N ASP A 208 -25.16 20.05 -0.84
CA ASP A 208 -25.12 18.93 0.10
C ASP A 208 -23.68 18.42 0.27
N THR A 209 -22.80 19.30 0.74
CA THR A 209 -21.38 19.00 1.02
C THR A 209 -21.26 18.09 2.24
N LEU A 210 -22.25 18.10 3.12
CA LEU A 210 -22.24 17.31 4.35
C LEU A 210 -22.35 15.81 4.06
N LYS A 211 -23.17 15.40 3.09
CA LYS A 211 -23.29 13.99 2.71
C LYS A 211 -21.95 13.40 2.27
N GLN A 212 -21.25 14.07 1.36
CA GLN A 212 -19.94 13.64 0.88
C GLN A 212 -18.91 13.56 2.02
N PHE A 213 -18.92 14.56 2.91
CA PHE A 213 -18.06 14.56 4.09
C PHE A 213 -18.33 13.34 4.99
N LEU A 214 -19.59 13.04 5.31
CA LEU A 214 -19.96 11.94 6.21
C LEU A 214 -19.62 10.56 5.62
N GLU A 215 -19.83 10.35 4.31
CA GLU A 215 -19.57 9.05 3.66
C GLU A 215 -18.08 8.79 3.42
N CYS A 216 -17.32 9.87 3.18
CA CYS A 216 -15.92 9.79 2.77
C CYS A 216 -14.93 10.34 3.81
N ASP A 217 -15.38 10.62 5.04
CA ASP A 217 -14.49 11.06 6.10
C ASP A 217 -13.32 10.07 6.30
N ARG A 218 -12.13 10.62 6.48
CA ARG A 218 -10.85 9.89 6.63
C ARG A 218 -10.44 8.99 5.46
N LYS A 219 -11.16 8.99 4.33
CA LYS A 219 -10.73 8.29 3.11
C LYS A 219 -9.83 9.20 2.27
N VAL A 220 -8.55 8.84 2.22
CA VAL A 220 -7.51 9.61 1.51
C VAL A 220 -6.78 8.69 0.55
N LEU A 221 -6.71 9.09 -0.73
CA LEU A 221 -5.91 8.39 -1.72
C LEU A 221 -4.50 8.96 -1.71
N ARG A 222 -3.51 8.11 -1.47
CA ARG A 222 -2.10 8.49 -1.45
C ARG A 222 -1.39 7.98 -2.70
N PHE A 223 -0.72 8.88 -3.42
CA PHE A 223 0.08 8.59 -4.60
C PHE A 223 1.53 8.98 -4.38
N PHE A 224 2.44 8.11 -4.83
CA PHE A 224 3.86 8.40 -4.91
C PHE A 224 4.17 8.97 -6.28
N CYS A 225 4.69 10.18 -6.29
CA CYS A 225 4.82 10.99 -7.48
C CYS A 225 6.27 11.37 -7.71
N LEU A 226 6.65 11.52 -8.98
CA LEU A 226 7.95 12.05 -9.39
C LEU A 226 7.74 13.37 -10.11
N TRP A 227 8.41 14.41 -9.65
CA TRP A 227 8.56 15.64 -10.40
C TRP A 227 9.94 15.65 -11.04
N ASP A 228 9.97 15.56 -12.36
CA ASP A 228 11.18 15.70 -13.16
C ASP A 228 11.37 17.15 -13.58
N ASP A 229 12.38 17.82 -12.99
CA ASP A 229 12.82 19.16 -13.35
C ASP A 229 14.16 19.16 -14.11
N SER A 230 14.66 17.99 -14.55
CA SER A 230 16.01 17.83 -15.14
C SER A 230 16.29 18.71 -16.37
N GLY A 231 15.25 19.21 -17.05
CA GLY A 231 15.38 20.19 -18.14
C GLY A 231 15.79 21.59 -17.70
N SER A 232 15.72 21.90 -16.40
CA SER A 232 16.16 23.17 -15.81
C SER A 232 17.65 23.13 -15.46
N VAL A 233 18.34 24.27 -15.55
CA VAL A 233 19.80 24.40 -15.33
C VAL A 233 20.25 23.86 -13.96
N PHE A 234 19.39 23.98 -12.96
CA PHE A 234 19.61 23.49 -11.59
C PHE A 234 18.52 22.51 -11.14
N GLY A 235 17.84 21.90 -12.11
CA GLY A 235 16.75 21.00 -11.85
C GLY A 235 17.20 19.60 -11.44
N ASP A 236 16.36 18.94 -10.66
CA ASP A 236 16.57 17.60 -10.13
C ASP A 236 15.27 16.82 -10.11
N HIS A 237 15.37 15.49 -10.07
CA HIS A 237 14.21 14.62 -9.88
C HIS A 237 13.81 14.60 -8.41
N ARG A 238 12.55 14.95 -8.12
CA ARG A 238 12.04 15.05 -6.74
C ARG A 238 10.90 14.07 -6.52
N GLU A 239 11.04 13.29 -5.46
CA GLU A 239 9.98 12.42 -4.96
C GLU A 239 8.98 13.24 -4.13
N LEU A 240 7.70 13.12 -4.50
CA LEU A 240 6.58 13.82 -3.87
C LEU A 240 5.52 12.80 -3.46
N ILE A 241 4.75 13.12 -2.42
CA ILE A 241 3.57 12.35 -2.01
C ILE A 241 2.34 13.23 -2.21
N LEU A 242 1.39 12.76 -3.00
CA LEU A 242 0.11 13.43 -3.21
C LEU A 242 -0.97 12.74 -2.38
N HIS A 243 -1.73 13.53 -1.63
CA HIS A 243 -2.94 13.13 -0.91
C HIS A 243 -4.16 13.74 -1.59
N TYR A 244 -5.09 12.90 -2.02
CA TYR A 244 -6.41 13.30 -2.50
C TYR A 244 -7.45 12.97 -1.44
N PHE A 245 -8.17 13.98 -0.97
CA PHE A 245 -9.19 13.84 0.07
C PHE A 245 -10.57 13.65 -0.58
N LEU A 246 -11.18 12.48 -0.39
CA LEU A 246 -12.48 12.15 -0.99
C LEU A 246 -13.65 12.94 -0.37
N SER A 247 -13.45 13.51 0.81
CA SER A 247 -14.48 14.27 1.53
C SER A 247 -14.75 15.65 0.94
N ASP A 248 -13.77 16.28 0.29
CA ASP A 248 -13.88 17.65 -0.24
C ASP A 248 -13.21 17.87 -1.62
N ASP A 249 -12.72 16.80 -2.25
CA ASP A 249 -12.02 16.80 -3.54
C ASP A 249 -10.81 17.75 -3.55
N THR A 250 -10.12 17.86 -2.41
CA THR A 250 -8.91 18.66 -2.28
C THR A 250 -7.65 17.81 -2.42
N ILE A 251 -6.56 18.46 -2.85
CA ILE A 251 -5.25 17.84 -3.04
C ILE A 251 -4.23 18.54 -2.14
N GLU A 252 -3.46 17.76 -1.40
CA GLU A 252 -2.27 18.19 -0.68
C GLU A 252 -1.05 17.46 -1.28
N ILE A 253 0.06 18.17 -1.51
CA ILE A 253 1.29 17.56 -2.00
C ILE A 253 2.39 17.82 -0.99
N LYS A 254 3.06 16.76 -0.54
CA LYS A 254 4.19 16.78 0.38
C LYS A 254 5.48 16.41 -0.33
N ARG A 255 6.59 17.00 0.10
CA ARG A 255 7.94 16.64 -0.34
C ARG A 255 8.45 15.47 0.48
N VAL A 256 9.10 14.52 -0.19
CA VAL A 256 9.90 13.49 0.47
C VAL A 256 11.34 14.00 0.48
N LEU A 257 11.86 14.34 1.66
CA LEU A 257 13.22 14.83 1.82
C LEU A 257 14.10 13.68 2.35
N PRO A 258 15.08 13.19 1.58
CA PRO A 258 16.06 12.25 2.11
C PRO A 258 16.96 12.93 3.13
N HIS A 259 17.56 12.12 4.00
CA HIS A 259 18.57 12.58 4.95
C HIS A 259 19.73 13.24 4.21
N ASN A 260 20.22 14.36 4.73
CA ASN A 260 21.32 15.13 4.15
C ASN A 260 21.03 15.68 2.73
N SER A 261 19.77 15.98 2.40
CA SER A 261 19.39 16.57 1.10
C SER A 261 19.85 18.01 0.87
N GLY A 262 20.29 18.72 1.92
CA GLY A 262 20.73 20.13 1.82
C GLY A 262 19.59 21.12 1.55
N ARG A 263 18.33 20.72 1.73
CA ARG A 263 17.14 21.58 1.56
C ARG A 263 16.43 21.84 2.88
N ASP A 264 15.72 22.97 2.95
CA ASP A 264 14.90 23.33 4.10
C ASP A 264 13.84 22.26 4.42
N ALA A 265 13.60 22.04 5.71
CA ALA A 265 12.70 21.03 6.26
C ALA A 265 11.20 21.27 6.02
N THR A 266 10.83 22.12 5.06
CA THR A 266 9.42 22.37 4.75
C THR A 266 8.81 21.16 4.05
N SER A 267 7.90 20.47 4.74
CA SER A 267 7.29 19.23 4.27
C SER A 267 6.22 19.44 3.20
N SER A 268 5.51 20.56 3.21
CA SER A 268 4.46 20.85 2.22
C SER A 268 5.07 21.39 0.92
N PHE A 269 4.73 20.76 -0.20
CA PHE A 269 4.95 21.28 -1.55
C PHE A 269 3.77 22.16 -2.00
N LEU A 270 2.55 21.66 -1.78
CA LEU A 270 1.28 22.33 -2.03
C LEU A 270 0.39 22.15 -0.80
N GLN A 271 -0.05 23.25 -0.21
CA GLN A 271 -1.05 23.22 0.85
C GLN A 271 -2.39 22.72 0.32
N ARG A 272 -3.12 21.95 1.14
CA ARG A 272 -4.43 21.37 0.82
C ARG A 272 -5.37 22.42 0.17
N ARG A 273 -5.73 22.18 -1.08
CA ARG A 273 -6.69 23.00 -1.86
C ARG A 273 -7.20 22.25 -3.07
N LYS A 274 -8.26 22.74 -3.71
CA LYS A 274 -8.68 22.22 -5.03
C LYS A 274 -7.64 22.60 -6.08
N LEU A 275 -7.17 21.62 -6.84
CA LEU A 275 -6.13 21.81 -7.85
C LEU A 275 -6.77 22.00 -9.23
N PRO A 276 -6.57 23.14 -9.91
CA PRO A 276 -7.11 23.35 -11.25
C PRO A 276 -6.38 22.48 -12.28
N LYS A 277 -7.12 21.93 -13.25
CA LYS A 277 -6.57 21.11 -14.35
C LYS A 277 -5.69 21.93 -15.29
N TYR A 278 -6.15 23.13 -15.59
CA TYR A 278 -5.48 24.06 -16.50
C TYR A 278 -4.77 25.12 -15.67
N GLY A 279 -3.44 25.13 -15.74
CA GLY A 279 -2.62 26.11 -15.04
C GLY A 279 -1.35 26.51 -15.80
N PRO A 280 -0.78 27.70 -15.47
CA PRO A 280 -1.25 28.63 -14.46
C PRO A 280 -2.44 29.46 -15.01
N PRO A 281 -3.56 29.54 -14.29
CA PRO A 281 -4.54 30.59 -14.53
C PRO A 281 -3.83 31.94 -14.40
N GLY A 282 -4.15 32.92 -15.24
CA GLY A 282 -3.60 34.27 -15.09
C GLY A 282 -3.78 34.78 -13.66
N VAL A 283 -2.92 35.72 -13.23
CA VAL A 283 -3.09 36.36 -11.91
C VAL A 283 -4.42 37.10 -11.93
N TYR A 284 -5.43 36.51 -11.30
CA TYR A 284 -6.75 37.12 -11.19
C TYR A 284 -6.75 38.17 -10.10
N GLN A 285 -7.50 39.25 -10.31
CA GLN A 285 -7.66 40.26 -9.27
C GLN A 285 -8.46 39.67 -8.09
N PRO A 286 -8.20 40.12 -6.84
CA PRO A 286 -9.00 39.73 -5.69
C PRO A 286 -10.50 39.93 -5.97
N GLY A 287 -11.30 38.87 -5.82
CA GLY A 287 -12.75 38.90 -6.09
C GLY A 287 -13.17 38.48 -7.51
N GLN A 288 -12.22 38.17 -8.41
CA GLN A 288 -12.53 37.69 -9.77
C GLN A 288 -12.84 36.18 -9.84
N ILE A 289 -12.31 35.38 -8.90
CA ILE A 289 -12.68 33.97 -8.70
C ILE A 289 -13.43 33.83 -7.37
N THR A 290 -14.66 34.33 -7.31
CA THR A 290 -15.56 34.10 -6.18
C THR A 290 -16.84 33.47 -6.68
N ASP A 291 -17.51 32.67 -5.84
CA ASP A 291 -18.81 32.06 -6.17
C ASP A 291 -19.88 33.10 -6.51
N ARG A 292 -19.64 34.36 -6.10
CA ARG A 292 -20.47 35.52 -6.35
C ARG A 292 -19.59 36.64 -6.93
N THR A 293 -19.84 37.02 -8.17
CA THR A 293 -19.18 38.18 -8.79
C THR A 293 -19.72 39.44 -8.13
N VAL A 294 -18.81 40.32 -7.69
CA VAL A 294 -19.18 41.64 -7.16
C VAL A 294 -19.07 42.63 -8.30
N LEU A 295 -20.19 43.24 -8.68
CA LEU A 295 -20.19 44.35 -9.62
C LEU A 295 -19.83 45.61 -8.86
N SER A 296 -18.69 46.20 -9.20
CA SER A 296 -18.41 47.60 -8.89
C SER A 296 -19.36 48.43 -9.75
N GLY A 297 -20.49 48.83 -9.16
CA GLY A 297 -21.41 49.75 -9.80
C GLY A 297 -20.78 51.13 -9.89
N ASP A 298 -20.08 51.41 -10.99
CA ASP A 298 -19.68 52.78 -11.32
C ASP A 298 -20.94 53.51 -11.80
N GLY A 299 -21.69 54.04 -10.83
CA GLY A 299 -22.85 54.88 -11.08
C GLY A 299 -22.40 56.21 -11.68
N GLY A 300 -22.88 56.52 -12.89
CA GLY A 300 -22.60 57.79 -13.54
C GLY A 300 -22.87 59.00 -12.64
N LEU A 301 -21.91 59.93 -12.66
CA LEU A 301 -21.91 61.32 -12.16
C LEU A 301 -23.16 61.76 -11.36
N SER A 302 -23.28 61.31 -10.11
CA SER A 302 -24.07 62.02 -9.10
C SER A 302 -23.43 61.82 -7.71
N GLU A 303 -23.32 62.91 -6.96
CA GLU A 303 -22.35 63.12 -5.88
C GLU A 303 -22.57 62.31 -4.58
N ASN A 304 -23.54 61.40 -4.50
CA ASN A 304 -23.82 60.62 -3.29
C ASN A 304 -23.29 59.19 -3.39
N ARG A 305 -21.98 59.04 -3.10
CA ARG A 305 -21.30 57.73 -3.00
C ARG A 305 -21.78 56.96 -1.77
N VAL A 306 -22.76 56.09 -1.96
CA VAL A 306 -22.89 54.88 -1.14
C VAL A 306 -22.14 53.79 -1.88
N TYR A 307 -21.00 53.35 -1.33
CA TYR A 307 -20.25 52.19 -1.82
C TYR A 307 -21.09 50.91 -1.61
N GLY A 308 -22.05 50.68 -2.50
CA GLY A 308 -22.85 49.46 -2.54
C GLY A 308 -22.26 48.49 -3.54
N CYS A 309 -21.47 47.53 -3.07
CA CYS A 309 -21.10 46.36 -3.87
C CYS A 309 -22.38 45.59 -4.24
N LEU A 310 -22.74 45.55 -5.52
CA LEU A 310 -23.94 44.83 -5.98
C LEU A 310 -23.53 43.41 -6.40
N LEU A 311 -24.21 42.40 -5.85
CA LEU A 311 -23.93 41.00 -6.20
C LEU A 311 -24.56 40.67 -7.55
N ASP A 312 -23.76 40.11 -8.46
CA ASP A 312 -24.24 39.71 -9.79
C ASP A 312 -25.19 38.51 -9.70
N LYS A 313 -26.47 38.76 -10.01
CA LYS A 313 -27.54 37.74 -10.05
C LYS A 313 -27.38 36.76 -11.21
N TYR A 314 -26.78 37.19 -12.31
CA TYR A 314 -26.71 36.42 -13.55
C TYR A 314 -25.40 35.65 -13.71
N LYS A 315 -24.42 35.87 -12.81
CA LYS A 315 -23.07 35.27 -12.85
C LYS A 315 -22.42 35.44 -14.24
N LEU A 316 -22.66 36.58 -14.89
CA LEU A 316 -22.16 36.90 -16.23
C LEU A 316 -20.66 37.21 -16.13
N GLY A 317 -19.84 36.16 -16.21
CA GLY A 317 -18.38 36.26 -16.06
C GLY A 317 -17.77 35.33 -15.02
N LYS A 318 -18.53 34.37 -14.47
CA LYS A 318 -17.94 33.29 -13.66
C LYS A 318 -16.90 32.55 -14.50
N VAL A 319 -15.65 32.60 -14.06
CA VAL A 319 -14.58 31.82 -14.69
C VAL A 319 -14.82 30.36 -14.31
N ASP A 320 -15.31 29.56 -15.27
CA ASP A 320 -15.48 28.12 -15.08
C ASP A 320 -14.12 27.45 -15.04
N GLN A 321 -13.63 27.22 -13.81
CA GLN A 321 -12.37 26.55 -13.55
C GLN A 321 -12.61 25.08 -13.25
N GLU A 322 -12.10 24.20 -14.12
CA GLU A 322 -12.15 22.75 -13.89
C GLU A 322 -11.07 22.32 -12.89
N PHE A 323 -11.47 21.54 -11.90
CA PHE A 323 -10.58 20.96 -10.89
C PHE A 323 -10.36 19.47 -11.15
N TYR A 324 -9.18 18.97 -10.76
CA TYR A 324 -8.90 17.53 -10.78
C TYR A 324 -9.87 16.78 -9.90
N LYS A 325 -10.45 15.71 -10.45
CA LYS A 325 -11.27 14.75 -9.72
C LYS A 325 -10.50 13.45 -9.57
N GLU A 326 -10.99 12.60 -8.67
CA GLU A 326 -10.50 11.24 -8.49
C GLU A 326 -10.39 10.45 -9.81
N SER A 327 -11.36 10.60 -10.71
CA SER A 327 -11.38 9.91 -12.01
C SER A 327 -10.20 10.25 -12.92
N ASP A 328 -9.56 11.40 -12.70
CA ASP A 328 -8.42 11.86 -13.49
C ASP A 328 -7.08 11.33 -12.94
N LEU A 329 -7.07 10.69 -11.77
CA LEU A 329 -5.87 10.26 -11.07
C LEU A 329 -5.66 8.75 -11.22
N SER A 330 -4.84 8.35 -12.18
CA SER A 330 -4.42 6.96 -12.38
C SER A 330 -2.90 6.83 -12.50
N ILE A 331 -2.37 5.64 -12.20
CA ILE A 331 -0.92 5.39 -12.28
C ILE A 331 -0.43 5.62 -13.73
N GLY A 332 0.66 6.35 -13.88
CA GLY A 332 1.23 6.75 -15.18
C GLY A 332 0.68 8.06 -15.75
N THR A 333 -0.37 8.64 -15.15
CA THR A 333 -0.82 9.97 -15.57
C THR A 333 0.11 11.06 -15.06
N THR A 334 0.23 12.13 -15.86
CA THR A 334 0.98 13.33 -15.49
C THR A 334 0.00 14.45 -15.16
N ILE A 335 0.04 14.94 -13.94
CA ILE A 335 -0.80 16.04 -13.47
C ILE A 335 -0.06 17.37 -13.57
N ASN A 336 -0.80 18.45 -13.81
CA ASN A 336 -0.27 19.81 -13.85
C ASN A 336 -0.49 20.52 -12.51
N VAL A 337 0.60 20.73 -11.78
CA VAL A 337 0.59 21.46 -10.50
C VAL A 337 1.11 22.87 -10.73
N TRP A 338 0.22 23.78 -11.14
CA TRP A 338 0.53 25.20 -11.41
C TRP A 338 1.70 25.40 -12.37
N GLY A 339 1.72 24.64 -13.48
CA GLY A 339 2.77 24.67 -14.50
C GLY A 339 3.83 23.57 -14.33
N ARG A 340 3.86 22.87 -13.19
CA ARG A 340 4.81 21.76 -12.94
C ARG A 340 4.17 20.42 -13.27
N LYS A 341 4.77 19.69 -14.20
CA LYS A 341 4.32 18.35 -14.62
C LYS A 341 4.80 17.32 -13.60
N VAL A 342 3.88 16.70 -12.87
CA VAL A 342 4.18 15.69 -11.85
C VAL A 342 3.61 14.34 -12.31
N LEU A 343 4.46 13.32 -12.38
CA LEU A 343 4.09 11.96 -12.80
C LEU A 343 3.65 11.13 -11.59
N LEU A 344 2.53 10.41 -11.69
CA LEU A 344 2.10 9.46 -10.67
C LEU A 344 2.78 8.09 -10.92
N CYS A 345 3.76 7.71 -10.09
CA CYS A 345 4.55 6.48 -10.25
C CYS A 345 3.89 5.25 -9.59
N ASP A 346 3.34 5.41 -8.38
CA ASP A 346 2.76 4.32 -7.58
C ASP A 346 1.62 4.85 -6.67
N CYS A 347 0.83 3.95 -6.11
CA CYS A 347 -0.28 4.27 -5.22
C CYS A 347 -0.33 3.34 -4.00
N ASP A 348 -1.00 3.81 -2.96
CA ASP A 348 -1.15 3.09 -1.70
C ASP A 348 -2.11 1.89 -1.80
N GLU A 349 -1.96 0.92 -0.90
CA GLU A 349 -2.78 -0.30 -0.89
C GLU A 349 -4.28 0.01 -0.70
N PHE A 350 -4.60 1.03 0.10
CA PHE A 350 -5.95 1.55 0.23
C PHE A 350 -6.53 2.06 -1.10
N MET A 351 -5.75 2.74 -1.92
CA MET A 351 -6.20 3.20 -3.24
C MET A 351 -6.44 2.01 -4.18
N LYS A 352 -5.56 1.01 -4.16
CA LYS A 352 -5.70 -0.22 -4.97
C LYS A 352 -7.02 -0.94 -4.65
N THR A 353 -7.32 -1.11 -3.37
CA THR A 353 -8.59 -1.72 -2.92
C THR A 353 -9.80 -0.86 -3.26
N TYR A 354 -9.69 0.46 -3.09
CA TYR A 354 -10.76 1.40 -3.44
C TYR A 354 -11.09 1.38 -4.94
N CYS A 355 -10.08 1.49 -5.81
CA CYS A 355 -10.26 1.46 -7.26
C CYS A 355 -10.77 0.11 -7.76
N LYS A 356 -10.36 -1.01 -7.14
CA LYS A 356 -10.92 -2.32 -7.41
C LYS A 356 -12.42 -2.38 -7.06
N THR A 357 -12.81 -1.79 -5.93
CA THR A 357 -14.21 -1.80 -5.46
C THR A 357 -15.11 -0.87 -6.28
N LYS A 358 -14.64 0.34 -6.62
CA LYS A 358 -15.47 1.37 -7.29
C LYS A 358 -15.43 1.30 -8.82
N TYR A 359 -14.26 1.01 -9.39
CA TYR A 359 -14.03 1.07 -10.84
C TYR A 359 -13.71 -0.29 -11.47
N GLY A 360 -13.50 -1.35 -10.68
CA GLY A 360 -13.16 -2.68 -11.18
C GLY A 360 -11.78 -2.77 -11.83
N ILE A 361 -10.87 -1.83 -11.55
CA ILE A 361 -9.54 -1.77 -12.17
C ILE A 361 -8.57 -2.66 -11.38
N GLU A 362 -7.90 -3.59 -12.06
CA GLU A 362 -6.89 -4.50 -11.46
C GLU A 362 -5.45 -4.21 -11.88
N ASN A 363 -5.24 -3.44 -12.96
CA ASN A 363 -3.91 -3.14 -13.48
C ASN A 363 -3.28 -1.94 -12.76
N PHE A 364 -2.45 -2.23 -11.76
CA PHE A 364 -1.61 -1.25 -11.06
C PHE A 364 -0.13 -1.53 -11.34
N THR A 365 0.33 -1.26 -12.55
CA THR A 365 1.75 -1.43 -12.91
C THR A 365 2.54 -0.26 -12.32
N SER A 366 3.30 -0.51 -11.24
CA SER A 366 4.15 0.51 -10.64
C SER A 366 5.28 0.91 -11.59
N ILE A 367 5.53 2.21 -11.69
CA ILE A 367 6.62 2.74 -12.52
C ILE A 367 7.82 2.93 -11.61
N SER A 368 8.88 2.14 -11.83
CA SER A 368 10.14 2.32 -11.08
C SER A 368 10.83 3.59 -11.54
N CYS A 369 10.80 4.59 -10.68
CA CYS A 369 11.34 5.92 -10.93
C CYS A 369 12.85 6.02 -10.55
N LYS A 370 13.50 4.90 -10.17
CA LYS A 370 14.94 4.82 -9.84
C LYS A 370 15.74 4.19 -10.98
N ALA A 371 16.81 4.87 -11.40
CA ALA A 371 17.81 4.28 -12.28
C ALA A 371 18.45 3.05 -11.60
N PRO A 372 18.73 1.97 -12.33
CA PRO A 372 19.47 0.85 -11.78
C PRO A 372 20.83 1.35 -11.28
N PRO A 373 21.30 0.87 -10.10
CA PRO A 373 22.62 1.25 -9.62
C PRO A 373 23.67 0.88 -10.67
N PRO A 374 24.68 1.73 -10.90
CA PRO A 374 25.75 1.40 -11.82
C PRO A 374 26.39 0.07 -11.39
N PRO A 375 26.77 -0.81 -12.34
CA PRO A 375 27.42 -2.07 -12.01
C PRO A 375 28.68 -1.78 -11.18
N ASN A 376 28.82 -2.47 -10.05
CA ASN A 376 30.01 -2.33 -9.22
C ASN A 376 31.22 -2.85 -10.02
N ILE A 377 32.18 -1.97 -10.28
CA ILE A 377 33.39 -2.34 -11.03
C ILE A 377 34.28 -3.17 -10.08
N GLU A 378 34.22 -4.48 -10.23
CA GLU A 378 35.09 -5.40 -9.49
C GLU A 378 36.56 -5.15 -9.86
N ARG A 379 37.33 -4.63 -8.91
CA ARG A 379 38.78 -4.47 -9.06
C ARG A 379 39.42 -5.86 -9.08
N LYS A 380 39.99 -6.25 -10.22
CA LYS A 380 40.75 -7.50 -10.34
C LYS A 380 42.13 -7.32 -9.70
N PHE A 381 42.60 -8.35 -9.00
CA PHE A 381 43.97 -8.37 -8.49
C PHE A 381 44.99 -8.36 -9.64
N PRO A 382 46.14 -7.69 -9.46
CA PRO A 382 47.22 -7.75 -10.43
C PRO A 382 47.79 -9.17 -10.52
N ARG A 383 48.54 -9.43 -11.60
CA ARG A 383 49.28 -10.69 -11.77
C ARG A 383 50.37 -10.81 -10.70
N TYR A 384 50.59 -12.04 -10.23
CA TYR A 384 51.63 -12.33 -9.25
C TYR A 384 53.03 -12.00 -9.82
N THR A 385 53.86 -11.29 -9.05
CA THR A 385 55.16 -10.77 -9.50
C THR A 385 56.28 -11.81 -9.50
N GLY A 386 56.07 -12.98 -8.90
CA GLY A 386 57.05 -14.06 -8.83
C GLY A 386 57.97 -14.05 -7.60
N PHE A 387 57.86 -13.02 -6.76
CA PHE A 387 58.63 -12.90 -5.53
C PHE A 387 57.81 -13.31 -4.30
N GLY A 388 58.43 -14.07 -3.40
CA GLY A 388 57.76 -14.55 -2.17
C GLY A 388 56.82 -15.73 -2.42
N SER A 389 55.75 -15.81 -1.63
CA SER A 389 54.63 -16.73 -1.89
C SER A 389 53.44 -15.97 -2.46
N GLU A 390 52.61 -16.66 -3.24
CA GLU A 390 51.43 -16.05 -3.86
C GLU A 390 50.46 -15.50 -2.80
N GLU A 391 50.32 -16.20 -1.68
CA GLU A 391 49.47 -15.77 -0.57
C GLU A 391 49.97 -14.48 0.11
N ASP A 392 51.29 -14.30 0.21
CA ASP A 392 51.93 -13.16 0.87
C ASP A 392 51.90 -11.91 -0.04
N SER A 393 52.14 -12.11 -1.33
CA SER A 393 51.97 -11.05 -2.34
C SER A 393 50.53 -10.56 -2.47
N LEU A 394 49.55 -11.46 -2.29
CA LEU A 394 48.14 -11.05 -2.26
C LEU A 394 47.82 -10.16 -1.06
N CYS A 395 48.41 -10.42 0.12
CA CYS A 395 48.24 -9.56 1.30
C CYS A 395 48.69 -8.11 1.04
N SER A 396 49.76 -7.94 0.25
CA SER A 396 50.23 -6.61 -0.20
C SER A 396 49.24 -5.88 -1.13
N CYS A 397 48.37 -6.62 -1.83
CA CYS A 397 47.32 -6.05 -2.70
C CYS A 397 46.01 -5.76 -1.96
N ILE A 398 45.81 -6.36 -0.77
CA ILE A 398 44.58 -6.25 0.02
C ILE A 398 44.61 -4.99 0.91
N GLY A 399 45.77 -4.65 1.47
CA GLY A 399 45.92 -3.52 2.39
C GLY A 399 47.24 -2.79 2.20
N LEU A 400 47.24 -1.49 2.54
CA LEU A 400 48.44 -0.65 2.46
C LEU A 400 49.55 -1.14 3.43
N VAL A 401 49.15 -1.62 4.60
CA VAL A 401 50.05 -2.25 5.57
C VAL A 401 49.93 -3.77 5.37
N PRO A 402 50.99 -4.45 4.89
CA PRO A 402 50.94 -5.88 4.68
C PRO A 402 50.71 -6.63 5.99
N THR A 403 49.63 -7.39 6.05
CA THR A 403 49.37 -8.32 7.15
C THR A 403 49.87 -9.71 6.77
N PRO A 404 50.53 -10.44 7.68
CA PRO A 404 50.99 -11.80 7.38
C PRO A 404 49.81 -12.72 7.06
N HIS A 405 49.99 -13.64 6.12
CA HIS A 405 48.92 -14.58 5.74
C HIS A 405 48.59 -15.51 6.92
N GLN A 406 47.31 -15.58 7.27
CA GLN A 406 46.85 -16.46 8.33
C GLN A 406 46.70 -17.90 7.82
N ARG A 407 47.45 -18.82 8.44
CA ARG A 407 47.31 -20.26 8.16
C ARG A 407 46.11 -20.82 8.92
N ASN A 408 45.47 -21.85 8.37
CA ASN A 408 44.38 -22.55 9.05
C ASN A 408 44.91 -23.39 10.23
N PHE A 409 45.12 -22.74 11.38
CA PHE A 409 45.68 -23.36 12.59
C PHE A 409 44.80 -24.49 13.14
N LYS A 410 43.48 -24.36 13.07
CA LYS A 410 42.55 -25.42 13.49
C LYS A 410 42.76 -26.72 12.72
N LYS A 411 42.85 -26.62 11.38
CA LYS A 411 43.14 -27.77 10.51
C LYS A 411 44.53 -28.35 10.77
N PHE A 412 45.50 -27.51 11.13
CA PHE A 412 46.83 -27.95 11.50
C PHE A 412 46.78 -28.79 12.80
N MET A 413 46.18 -28.25 13.86
CA MET A 413 46.06 -28.92 15.16
C MET A 413 45.29 -30.24 15.11
N GLU A 414 44.12 -30.26 14.45
CA GLU A 414 43.28 -31.46 14.35
C GLU A 414 43.96 -32.59 13.58
N ASN A 415 44.73 -32.24 12.55
CA ASN A 415 45.43 -33.23 11.73
C ASN A 415 46.86 -33.48 12.19
N ASP A 416 47.36 -32.83 13.25
CA ASP A 416 48.75 -33.03 13.69
C ASP A 416 48.94 -34.41 14.35
N SER A 417 47.92 -34.89 15.07
CA SER A 417 47.88 -36.25 15.63
C SER A 417 47.68 -37.31 14.56
N ALA A 418 46.82 -37.03 13.56
CA ALA A 418 46.67 -37.85 12.37
C ALA A 418 48.00 -37.89 11.60
N ASN A 419 48.69 -36.76 11.46
CA ASN A 419 50.00 -36.61 10.86
C ASN A 419 51.06 -37.40 11.61
N SER A 420 51.10 -37.45 12.94
CA SER A 420 52.10 -38.25 13.68
C SER A 420 52.04 -39.75 13.33
N ASN A 421 50.85 -40.30 13.10
CA ASN A 421 50.65 -41.68 12.63
C ASN A 421 50.70 -41.82 11.10
N LEU A 422 50.31 -40.77 10.37
CA LEU A 422 50.56 -40.59 8.93
C LEU A 422 52.05 -40.43 8.64
N TYR A 423 52.91 -39.97 9.54
CA TYR A 423 54.36 -39.85 9.30
C TYR A 423 54.99 -41.24 9.28
N GLY A 424 54.39 -42.22 9.95
CA GLY A 424 54.67 -43.64 9.73
C GLY A 424 54.10 -44.14 8.40
N SER A 425 52.86 -43.75 8.05
CA SER A 425 52.15 -44.29 6.89
C SER A 425 52.49 -43.63 5.53
N TYR A 426 52.88 -42.35 5.50
CA TYR A 426 53.45 -41.64 4.34
C TYR A 426 54.92 -41.97 4.15
N LYS A 427 55.64 -42.38 5.21
CA LYS A 427 56.96 -43.02 5.06
C LYS A 427 56.84 -44.26 4.16
N ASN A 428 55.76 -45.03 4.33
CA ASN A 428 55.49 -46.23 3.55
C ASN A 428 54.76 -45.96 2.22
N PHE A 429 53.89 -44.93 2.14
CA PHE A 429 53.29 -44.48 0.86
C PHE A 429 54.36 -43.96 -0.11
N LEU A 430 55.44 -43.37 0.41
CA LEU A 430 56.63 -42.96 -0.33
C LEU A 430 57.78 -43.99 -0.25
N GLN A 431 57.64 -45.12 0.44
CA GLN A 431 58.64 -46.19 0.38
C GLN A 431 58.62 -46.90 -0.98
N THR A 432 57.58 -46.64 -1.80
CA THR A 432 57.57 -46.96 -3.24
C THR A 432 58.21 -45.87 -4.11
N PHE A 433 58.52 -44.70 -3.55
CA PHE A 433 59.23 -43.59 -4.21
C PHE A 433 60.71 -43.51 -3.79
N GLU A 434 61.08 -44.03 -2.63
CA GLU A 434 62.42 -44.54 -2.47
C GLU A 434 62.56 -45.70 -3.46
N HIS A 435 63.56 -45.63 -4.33
CA HIS A 435 64.16 -46.89 -4.76
C HIS A 435 64.40 -47.66 -3.47
N LEU A 436 63.62 -48.72 -3.25
CA LEU A 436 63.97 -49.77 -2.32
C LEU A 436 65.48 -49.92 -2.44
N GLU A 437 66.21 -49.84 -1.34
CA GLU A 437 67.62 -50.22 -1.32
C GLU A 437 67.69 -51.69 -1.74
N CYS A 438 67.62 -51.93 -3.06
CA CYS A 438 68.03 -53.16 -3.65
C CYS A 438 69.52 -53.16 -3.39
N LYS A 439 69.97 -53.99 -2.45
CA LYS A 439 71.38 -54.34 -2.22
C LYS A 439 72.14 -54.80 -3.49
N LYS A 440 71.52 -54.75 -4.68
CA LYS A 440 72.05 -55.06 -6.00
C LYS A 440 72.02 -53.90 -7.01
N CYS A 441 71.58 -52.69 -6.66
CA CYS A 441 71.59 -51.53 -7.57
C CYS A 441 72.57 -50.45 -7.08
N TRP A 442 73.39 -49.91 -7.99
CA TRP A 442 74.47 -48.97 -7.69
C TRP A 442 74.02 -47.52 -7.39
N TYR A 443 72.72 -47.25 -7.35
CA TYR A 443 72.17 -45.93 -7.07
C TYR A 443 72.04 -45.71 -5.56
N THR A 444 72.64 -44.63 -5.05
CA THR A 444 72.52 -44.22 -3.65
C THR A 444 71.07 -43.81 -3.38
N GLY A 445 70.36 -44.55 -2.52
CA GLY A 445 69.00 -44.22 -2.10
C GLY A 445 68.97 -42.90 -1.31
N GLY A 446 68.09 -41.98 -1.70
CA GLY A 446 67.93 -40.68 -1.04
C GLY A 446 66.56 -40.06 -1.29
N MET A 447 66.23 -38.98 -0.57
CA MET A 447 64.95 -38.29 -0.68
C MET A 447 64.82 -37.59 -2.05
N LEU A 448 63.88 -38.03 -2.88
CA LEU A 448 63.63 -37.48 -4.22
C LEU A 448 63.08 -36.03 -4.20
N LEU A 449 62.25 -35.69 -3.21
CA LEU A 449 61.70 -34.35 -3.04
C LEU A 449 61.59 -34.02 -1.54
N LYS A 450 62.15 -32.87 -1.13
CA LYS A 450 61.94 -32.34 0.22
C LYS A 450 60.47 -31.91 0.38
N ARG A 451 59.94 -31.98 1.61
CA ARG A 451 58.53 -31.68 1.90
C ARG A 451 58.12 -30.28 1.44
N ILE A 452 57.37 -30.21 0.34
CA ILE A 452 56.87 -28.99 -0.28
C ILE A 452 55.47 -29.25 -0.87
N ARG A 453 54.64 -28.21 -1.01
CA ARG A 453 53.36 -28.30 -1.71
C ARG A 453 53.57 -28.38 -3.23
N VAL A 454 52.94 -29.36 -3.87
CA VAL A 454 53.08 -29.59 -5.33
C VAL A 454 51.92 -28.92 -6.07
N LYS A 455 52.23 -28.06 -7.05
CA LYS A 455 51.25 -27.41 -7.93
C LYS A 455 50.75 -28.38 -9.00
N LYS A 456 49.50 -28.24 -9.42
CA LYS A 456 48.99 -29.04 -10.54
C LYS A 456 49.66 -28.66 -11.86
N PRO A 457 49.86 -29.63 -12.79
CA PRO A 457 50.43 -29.35 -14.10
C PRO A 457 49.50 -28.49 -14.97
N GLY A 458 50.07 -27.72 -15.90
CA GLY A 458 49.32 -26.98 -16.92
C GLY A 458 48.72 -25.63 -16.49
N GLN A 459 49.07 -25.13 -15.31
CA GLN A 459 48.65 -23.79 -14.87
C GLN A 459 49.55 -22.70 -15.46
N GLU A 460 48.96 -21.58 -15.87
CA GLU A 460 49.71 -20.39 -16.28
C GLU A 460 50.62 -19.90 -15.15
N VAL A 461 51.86 -19.57 -15.50
CA VAL A 461 52.83 -18.99 -14.58
C VAL A 461 52.42 -17.53 -14.33
N PHE A 462 52.48 -17.07 -13.07
CA PHE A 462 52.20 -15.67 -12.67
C PHE A 462 50.75 -15.18 -12.96
N LYS A 463 49.74 -16.02 -12.71
CA LYS A 463 48.32 -15.62 -12.77
C LYS A 463 47.91 -14.69 -11.61
N SER A 464 46.78 -14.00 -11.77
CA SER A 464 46.17 -13.17 -10.73
C SER A 464 45.38 -13.97 -9.68
N LYS A 465 45.03 -15.22 -10.00
CA LYS A 465 44.39 -16.17 -9.07
C LYS A 465 45.43 -17.08 -8.45
N LEU A 466 45.19 -17.56 -7.22
CA LEU A 466 46.06 -18.51 -6.56
C LEU A 466 46.25 -19.82 -7.37
N SER A 467 47.45 -20.39 -7.27
CA SER A 467 47.78 -21.71 -7.80
C SER A 467 47.00 -22.79 -7.09
N GLU A 468 46.54 -23.78 -7.86
CA GLU A 468 45.92 -24.96 -7.26
C GLU A 468 46.98 -26.03 -7.00
N TYR A 469 46.91 -26.59 -5.81
CA TYR A 469 47.80 -27.65 -5.35
C TYR A 469 47.10 -29.00 -5.43
N ILE A 470 47.89 -30.07 -5.56
CA ILE A 470 47.39 -31.44 -5.51
C ILE A 470 46.79 -31.69 -4.13
N LYS A 471 45.54 -32.15 -4.11
CA LYS A 471 44.79 -32.44 -2.87
C LYS A 471 44.87 -33.93 -2.54
N ALA A 472 44.67 -34.27 -1.26
CA ALA A 472 44.63 -35.67 -0.83
C ALA A 472 43.53 -36.48 -1.53
N GLU A 473 42.42 -35.83 -1.88
CA GLU A 473 41.25 -36.40 -2.57
C GLU A 473 41.60 -36.95 -3.96
N GLU A 474 42.66 -36.42 -4.57
CA GLU A 474 43.15 -36.81 -5.91
C GLU A 474 44.16 -37.97 -5.83
N LEU A 475 44.57 -38.37 -4.63
CA LEU A 475 45.54 -39.45 -4.39
C LEU A 475 44.81 -40.76 -4.09
N TYR A 476 44.74 -41.66 -5.07
CA TYR A 476 44.16 -42.99 -4.92
C TYR A 476 45.01 -44.05 -5.62
N VAL A 477 44.84 -45.32 -5.24
CA VAL A 477 45.62 -46.42 -5.82
C VAL A 477 45.29 -46.56 -7.32
N GLY A 478 46.33 -46.54 -8.15
CA GLY A 478 46.25 -46.52 -9.61
C GLY A 478 46.24 -45.12 -10.24
N ALA A 479 46.21 -44.05 -9.43
CA ALA A 479 46.29 -42.68 -9.93
C ALA A 479 47.69 -42.36 -10.49
N LYS A 480 47.72 -41.60 -11.59
CA LYS A 480 48.94 -41.03 -12.17
C LYS A 480 49.07 -39.58 -11.72
N VAL A 481 50.08 -39.28 -10.91
CA VAL A 481 50.29 -37.97 -10.28
C VAL A 481 51.53 -37.32 -10.90
N ASN A 482 51.38 -36.12 -11.44
CA ASN A 482 52.51 -35.35 -11.96
C ASN A 482 53.11 -34.48 -10.85
N VAL A 483 54.38 -34.71 -10.52
CA VAL A 483 55.15 -33.93 -9.56
C VAL A 483 56.35 -33.33 -10.27
N ASN A 484 56.36 -32.01 -10.44
CA ASN A 484 57.43 -31.25 -11.10
C ASN A 484 57.86 -31.79 -12.48
N GLY A 485 56.90 -32.29 -13.28
CA GLY A 485 57.16 -32.83 -14.62
C GLY A 485 57.38 -34.35 -14.66
N TYR A 486 57.58 -34.99 -13.50
CA TYR A 486 57.70 -36.44 -13.40
C TYR A 486 56.33 -37.07 -13.11
N LEU A 487 55.98 -38.08 -13.91
CA LEU A 487 54.72 -38.80 -13.76
C LEU A 487 54.91 -40.04 -12.90
N PHE A 488 54.23 -40.07 -11.76
CA PHE A 488 54.29 -41.19 -10.82
C PHE A 488 52.99 -41.96 -10.82
N LEU A 489 53.08 -43.29 -10.77
CA LEU A 489 51.93 -44.18 -10.62
C LEU A 489 51.85 -44.66 -9.18
N LEU A 490 50.73 -44.40 -8.50
CA LEU A 490 50.49 -44.92 -7.16
C LEU A 490 50.11 -46.40 -7.25
N VAL A 491 51.04 -47.29 -6.92
CA VAL A 491 50.84 -48.75 -7.12
C VAL A 491 50.06 -49.40 -5.96
N SER A 492 50.32 -48.96 -4.73
CA SER A 492 49.72 -49.54 -3.52
C SER A 492 49.61 -48.49 -2.40
N ALA A 493 48.81 -48.81 -1.38
CA ALA A 493 48.58 -47.97 -0.22
C ALA A 493 48.67 -48.80 1.07
N ASP A 494 49.10 -48.15 2.14
CA ASP A 494 49.16 -48.74 3.49
C ASP A 494 47.78 -49.10 4.04
N VAL A 495 47.75 -50.11 4.92
CA VAL A 495 46.53 -50.55 5.62
C VAL A 495 45.88 -49.41 6.41
N TYR A 496 46.68 -48.59 7.10
CA TYR A 496 46.19 -47.43 7.83
C TYR A 496 45.53 -46.41 6.90
N THR A 497 46.19 -46.12 5.77
CA THR A 497 45.69 -45.12 4.82
C THR A 497 44.39 -45.58 4.16
N LEU A 498 44.28 -46.86 3.80
CA LEU A 498 43.05 -47.46 3.28
C LEU A 498 41.91 -47.37 4.32
N ASN A 499 42.16 -47.75 5.58
CA ASN A 499 41.18 -47.62 6.66
C ASN A 499 40.73 -46.17 6.86
N TYR A 500 41.66 -45.21 6.79
CA TYR A 500 41.35 -43.79 6.94
C TYR A 500 40.47 -43.27 5.80
N MET A 501 40.77 -43.65 4.56
CA MET A 501 39.98 -43.26 3.39
C MET A 501 38.59 -43.90 3.41
N GLU A 502 38.47 -45.16 3.84
CA GLU A 502 37.19 -45.88 4.00
C GLU A 502 36.30 -45.24 5.08
N ARG A 503 36.87 -44.83 6.23
CA ARG A 503 36.13 -44.13 7.30
C ARG A 503 35.69 -42.72 6.89
N ASN A 504 36.40 -42.11 5.95
CA ASN A 504 36.14 -40.76 5.45
C ASN A 504 35.65 -40.80 4.00
N SER A 505 34.76 -41.73 3.67
CA SER A 505 34.25 -41.98 2.32
C SER A 505 33.63 -40.74 1.65
N ASP A 506 33.06 -39.81 2.43
CA ASP A 506 32.52 -38.54 1.94
C ASP A 506 33.59 -37.67 1.26
N LYS A 507 34.82 -37.70 1.78
CA LYS A 507 35.96 -36.93 1.24
C LYS A 507 36.72 -37.71 0.18
N PHE A 508 36.63 -39.05 0.19
CA PHE A 508 37.34 -39.94 -0.73
C PHE A 508 36.37 -40.81 -1.53
N PRO A 509 35.83 -40.31 -2.66
CA PRO A 509 34.82 -41.03 -3.44
C PRO A 509 35.30 -42.40 -3.95
N MET A 510 36.60 -42.56 -4.20
CA MET A 510 37.19 -43.82 -4.68
C MET A 510 37.25 -44.93 -3.60
N SER A 511 37.10 -44.56 -2.33
CA SER A 511 37.04 -45.49 -1.18
C SER A 511 35.62 -45.70 -0.67
N ASN A 512 34.61 -45.10 -1.32
CA ASN A 512 33.21 -45.34 -0.98
C ASN A 512 32.74 -46.67 -1.62
N ILE A 513 32.30 -47.59 -0.76
CA ILE A 513 31.80 -48.90 -1.17
C ILE A 513 30.52 -48.80 -2.00
N GLU A 514 29.60 -47.91 -1.67
CA GLU A 514 28.31 -47.78 -2.35
C GLU A 514 28.49 -47.30 -3.79
N LEU A 515 29.34 -46.29 -4.00
CA LEU A 515 29.69 -45.80 -5.33
C LEU A 515 30.43 -46.86 -6.15
N ALA A 516 31.28 -47.67 -5.50
CA ALA A 516 31.99 -48.77 -6.17
C ALA A 516 31.02 -49.87 -6.61
N LEU A 517 30.07 -50.26 -5.75
CA LEU A 517 29.02 -51.24 -6.07
C LEU A 517 28.07 -50.71 -7.16
N GLN A 518 27.67 -49.43 -7.11
CA GLN A 518 26.85 -48.79 -8.15
C GLN A 518 27.54 -48.79 -9.52
N LYS A 519 28.85 -48.52 -9.58
CA LYS A 519 29.61 -48.61 -10.83
C LYS A 519 29.62 -50.02 -11.41
N ILE A 520 29.69 -51.04 -10.56
CA ILE A 520 29.63 -52.44 -11.01
C ILE A 520 28.21 -52.81 -11.45
N LYS A 521 27.17 -52.32 -10.76
CA LYS A 521 25.77 -52.50 -11.17
C LYS A 521 25.51 -51.91 -12.56
N GLN A 522 26.11 -50.76 -12.89
CA GLN A 522 25.99 -50.14 -14.22
C GLN A 522 26.65 -50.95 -15.34
N GLU A 523 27.61 -51.82 -15.03
CA GLU A 523 28.32 -52.67 -16.00
C GLU A 523 27.64 -54.05 -16.16
N GLU A 524 26.31 -54.04 -16.13
CA GLU A 524 25.38 -55.17 -16.02
C GLU A 524 25.54 -56.25 -17.12
N SER A 525 26.07 -55.86 -18.29
CA SER A 525 26.31 -56.73 -19.45
C SER A 525 27.30 -57.87 -19.19
N LYS A 526 28.13 -57.79 -18.14
CA LYS A 526 29.12 -58.82 -17.77
C LYS A 526 28.70 -59.69 -16.58
N SER A 527 27.52 -59.47 -16.00
CA SER A 527 27.05 -60.14 -14.77
C SER A 527 26.97 -61.66 -14.88
N ARG A 528 26.46 -62.18 -16.02
CA ARG A 528 26.32 -63.62 -16.28
C ARG A 528 27.68 -64.29 -16.52
N GLU A 529 28.60 -63.59 -17.17
CA GLU A 529 29.98 -64.04 -17.40
C GLU A 529 30.78 -64.08 -16.10
N LEU A 530 30.63 -63.05 -15.24
CA LEU A 530 31.31 -62.99 -13.94
C LEU A 530 30.89 -64.14 -13.01
N LYS A 531 29.59 -64.49 -12.95
CA LYS A 531 29.12 -65.64 -12.17
C LYS A 531 29.78 -66.94 -12.66
N GLN A 532 29.83 -67.15 -13.97
CA GLN A 532 30.47 -68.33 -14.57
C GLN A 532 31.98 -68.38 -14.29
N VAL A 533 32.67 -67.24 -14.39
CA VAL A 533 34.12 -67.13 -14.15
C VAL A 533 34.46 -67.34 -12.67
N PHE A 534 33.69 -66.79 -11.73
CA PHE A 534 33.90 -67.04 -10.30
C PHE A 534 33.60 -68.50 -9.92
N THR A 535 32.55 -69.11 -10.48
CA THR A 535 32.24 -70.53 -10.25
C THR A 535 33.29 -71.45 -10.88
N ALA A 536 33.87 -71.10 -12.03
CA ALA A 536 34.95 -71.85 -12.65
C ALA A 536 36.29 -71.73 -11.88
N ALA A 537 36.51 -70.59 -11.21
CA ALA A 537 37.70 -70.37 -10.37
C ALA A 537 37.63 -71.08 -9.00
N ASP A 538 36.42 -71.31 -8.48
CA ASP A 538 36.18 -72.07 -7.23
C ASP A 538 35.95 -73.55 -7.52
N CYS A 539 37.03 -74.26 -7.86
CA CYS A 539 37.00 -75.69 -8.19
C CYS A 539 36.54 -76.60 -7.04
N MET A 540 36.54 -76.10 -5.80
CA MET A 540 36.14 -76.82 -4.60
C MET A 540 34.74 -76.43 -4.11
N HIS A 541 34.03 -75.54 -4.83
CA HIS A 541 32.73 -74.98 -4.42
C HIS A 541 32.71 -74.47 -2.97
N THR A 542 33.83 -73.92 -2.52
CA THR A 542 34.04 -73.42 -1.16
C THR A 542 33.38 -72.07 -0.90
N LYS A 543 32.75 -71.48 -1.93
CA LYS A 543 32.12 -70.16 -1.93
C LYS A 543 33.13 -69.02 -1.67
N MET A 544 34.42 -69.29 -1.86
CA MET A 544 35.54 -68.41 -1.58
C MET A 544 36.54 -68.39 -2.74
N VAL A 545 37.19 -67.24 -2.97
CA VAL A 545 38.23 -67.09 -3.99
C VAL A 545 39.44 -66.38 -3.41
N ASP A 546 40.64 -66.77 -3.84
CA ASP A 546 41.91 -66.14 -3.44
C ASP A 546 42.06 -64.73 -4.04
N TYR A 547 42.72 -63.82 -3.31
CA TYR A 547 42.82 -62.41 -3.69
C TYR A 547 43.44 -62.16 -5.08
N ASN A 548 44.46 -62.92 -5.46
CA ASN A 548 45.12 -62.77 -6.76
C ASN A 548 44.18 -63.16 -7.91
N THR A 549 43.48 -64.28 -7.77
CA THR A 549 42.45 -64.74 -8.70
C THR A 549 41.28 -63.74 -8.78
N PHE A 550 40.85 -63.20 -7.63
CA PHE A 550 39.82 -62.16 -7.58
C PHE A 550 40.26 -60.85 -8.27
N ARG A 551 41.53 -60.45 -8.13
CA ARG A 551 42.09 -59.26 -8.77
C ARG A 551 42.20 -59.41 -10.29
N GLU A 552 42.49 -60.60 -10.79
CA GLU A 552 42.50 -60.90 -12.23
C GLU A 552 41.09 -60.88 -12.83
N ILE A 553 40.10 -61.38 -12.09
CA ILE A 553 38.69 -61.40 -12.52
C ILE A 553 38.05 -60.00 -12.44
N MET A 554 38.24 -59.29 -11.33
CA MET A 554 37.76 -57.92 -11.12
C MET A 554 38.91 -56.93 -11.13
N MET A 555 39.14 -56.33 -12.30
CA MET A 555 40.13 -55.29 -12.47
C MET A 555 39.80 -54.05 -11.62
N LYS A 556 40.60 -53.84 -10.57
CA LYS A 556 40.79 -52.58 -9.82
C LYS A 556 39.68 -52.15 -8.83
N VAL A 557 39.22 -53.02 -7.92
CA VAL A 557 38.48 -52.53 -6.74
C VAL A 557 38.99 -53.13 -5.43
N ILE A 558 40.05 -52.53 -4.89
CA ILE A 558 40.68 -52.92 -3.62
C ILE A 558 39.69 -52.75 -2.45
N THR A 559 38.85 -51.71 -2.47
CA THR A 559 37.83 -51.41 -1.45
C THR A 559 36.83 -52.55 -1.29
N ILE A 560 36.40 -53.16 -2.40
CA ILE A 560 35.44 -54.27 -2.40
C ILE A 560 36.09 -55.54 -1.86
N ALA A 561 37.31 -55.84 -2.32
CA ALA A 561 38.06 -56.99 -1.83
C ALA A 561 38.29 -56.93 -0.30
N ARG A 562 38.41 -55.72 0.26
CA ARG A 562 38.55 -55.50 1.70
C ARG A 562 37.23 -55.61 2.46
N HIS A 563 36.11 -55.16 1.88
CA HIS A 563 34.80 -55.25 2.52
C HIS A 563 34.31 -56.70 2.64
N TYR A 564 34.47 -57.50 1.59
CA TYR A 564 34.06 -58.92 1.56
C TYR A 564 35.18 -59.88 2.00
N ARG A 565 36.17 -59.37 2.75
CA ARG A 565 37.26 -60.16 3.32
C ARG A 565 36.70 -61.19 4.31
N VAL A 566 37.20 -62.42 4.25
CA VAL A 566 36.98 -63.42 5.29
C VAL A 566 37.75 -63.01 6.56
N PRO A 567 37.11 -62.82 7.72
CA PRO A 567 37.81 -62.60 8.98
C PRO A 567 38.68 -63.83 9.28
N GLU A 568 40.00 -63.65 9.40
CA GLU A 568 40.84 -64.67 10.04
C GLU A 568 40.51 -64.63 11.52
N ASP A 569 39.96 -65.71 12.09
CA ASP A 569 39.59 -65.82 13.50
C ASP A 569 40.86 -65.65 14.36
N PRO A 570 41.09 -64.48 14.99
CA PRO A 570 42.30 -64.23 15.75
C PRO A 570 41.92 -64.48 17.21
N ARG A 571 41.60 -65.73 17.56
CA ARG A 571 41.61 -66.12 18.96
C ARG A 571 43.05 -66.51 19.27
N PRO A 572 43.87 -65.65 19.88
CA PRO A 572 45.22 -66.06 20.26
C PRO A 572 45.09 -67.27 21.19
N ASP A 573 45.89 -68.30 20.91
CA ASP A 573 46.02 -69.46 21.79
C ASP A 573 46.38 -68.97 23.20
N THR A 574 45.90 -69.67 24.23
CA THR A 574 46.19 -69.39 25.64
C THR A 574 47.69 -69.20 25.89
N ASN A 575 48.53 -69.91 25.14
CA ASN A 575 49.98 -69.82 25.20
C ASN A 575 50.53 -68.46 24.72
N VAL A 576 49.93 -67.86 23.68
CA VAL A 576 50.36 -66.56 23.13
C VAL A 576 49.99 -65.42 24.09
N LEU A 577 48.79 -65.46 24.67
CA LEU A 577 48.35 -64.49 25.67
C LEU A 577 49.20 -64.58 26.95
N THR A 578 49.52 -65.80 27.39
CA THR A 578 50.36 -66.03 28.57
C THR A 578 51.79 -65.55 28.33
N ALA A 579 52.35 -65.77 27.14
CA ALA A 579 53.68 -65.28 26.77
C ALA A 579 53.74 -63.74 26.67
N GLN A 580 52.69 -63.09 26.14
CA GLN A 580 52.58 -61.62 26.15
C GLN A 580 52.49 -61.06 27.58
N ALA A 581 51.74 -61.73 28.46
CA ALA A 581 51.66 -61.36 29.87
C ALA A 581 53.03 -61.49 30.56
N HIS A 582 53.76 -62.58 30.29
CA HIS A 582 55.12 -62.79 30.83
C HIS A 582 56.09 -61.70 30.37
N GLU A 583 56.02 -61.26 29.12
CA GLU A 583 56.87 -60.15 28.63
C GLU A 583 56.61 -58.84 29.37
N GLN A 584 55.33 -58.50 29.61
CA GLN A 584 54.95 -57.29 30.38
C GLN A 584 55.36 -57.39 31.85
N LEU A 585 55.20 -58.55 32.47
CA LEU A 585 55.57 -58.80 33.86
C LEU A 585 57.10 -58.78 34.05
N LYS A 586 57.87 -59.34 33.09
CA LYS A 586 59.34 -59.28 33.07
C LYS A 586 59.86 -57.85 32.92
N LYS A 587 59.29 -57.05 32.00
CA LYS A 587 59.67 -55.63 31.81
C LYS A 587 59.48 -54.79 33.07
N ASN A 588 58.46 -55.11 33.87
CA ASN A 588 58.13 -54.39 35.10
C ASN A 588 58.64 -55.07 36.38
N THR A 589 59.48 -56.10 36.28
CA THR A 589 60.07 -56.82 37.43
C THR A 589 59.05 -57.28 38.48
N CYS A 590 57.88 -57.76 38.03
CA CYS A 590 56.80 -58.16 38.93
C CYS A 590 57.02 -59.59 39.45
N GLU A 591 57.28 -59.74 40.75
CA GLU A 591 57.59 -61.03 41.40
C GLU A 591 56.69 -61.38 42.59
N ASN A 592 55.77 -60.49 43.00
CA ASN A 592 54.99 -60.61 44.22
C ASN A 592 53.74 -61.51 44.09
N PHE A 593 53.84 -62.63 43.37
CA PHE A 593 52.72 -63.57 43.16
C PHE A 593 52.28 -64.27 44.46
N GLU A 594 53.22 -64.58 45.35
CA GLU A 594 52.93 -65.17 46.68
C GLU A 594 52.00 -64.29 47.53
N ARG A 595 52.23 -62.97 47.49
CA ARG A 595 51.39 -62.01 48.21
C ARG A 595 49.98 -61.93 47.60
N LEU A 596 49.87 -62.06 46.29
CA LEU A 596 48.56 -62.09 45.60
C LEU A 596 47.78 -63.34 45.97
N ILE A 597 48.44 -64.51 45.94
CA ILE A 597 47.83 -65.78 46.33
C ILE A 597 47.40 -65.72 47.81
N ALA A 598 48.23 -65.20 48.72
CA ALA A 598 47.85 -65.02 50.12
C ALA A 598 46.63 -64.09 50.31
N THR A 599 46.50 -63.06 49.47
CA THR A 599 45.34 -62.15 49.49
C THR A 599 44.07 -62.85 48.97
N CYS A 600 44.22 -63.75 47.98
CA CYS A 600 43.13 -64.59 47.50
C CYS A 600 42.69 -65.60 48.57
N VAL A 601 43.63 -66.27 49.22
CA VAL A 601 43.36 -67.20 50.34
C VAL A 601 42.64 -66.51 51.49
N TYR A 602 42.96 -65.25 51.78
CA TYR A 602 42.24 -64.48 52.80
C TYR A 602 40.77 -64.17 52.41
N GLN A 603 40.50 -63.97 51.11
CA GLN A 603 39.15 -63.73 50.61
C GLN A 603 38.34 -65.02 50.44
N ASP A 604 39.01 -66.15 50.23
CA ASP A 604 38.44 -67.48 50.16
C ASP A 604 38.12 -68.04 51.56
N ARG A 605 36.96 -67.64 52.09
CA ARG A 605 36.49 -68.07 53.43
C ARG A 605 36.15 -69.55 53.51
N GLU A 606 35.78 -70.15 52.38
CA GLU A 606 35.33 -71.54 52.27
C GLU A 606 36.49 -72.50 51.97
N LYS A 607 37.67 -71.97 51.61
CA LYS A 607 38.91 -72.69 51.28
C LYS A 607 38.76 -73.64 50.09
N GLU A 608 37.87 -73.30 49.16
CA GLU A 608 37.60 -74.12 47.97
C GLU A 608 38.60 -73.86 46.82
N LYS A 609 39.53 -72.91 47.00
CA LYS A 609 40.53 -72.49 46.00
C LYS A 609 39.95 -71.83 44.75
N LEU A 610 38.67 -71.49 44.78
CA LEU A 610 37.92 -70.87 43.70
C LEU A 610 37.46 -69.47 44.12
N LEU A 611 37.64 -68.48 43.24
CA LEU A 611 37.10 -67.14 43.44
C LEU A 611 36.43 -66.64 42.16
N PRO A 612 35.36 -65.83 42.25
CA PRO A 612 34.73 -65.22 41.08
C PRO A 612 35.73 -64.38 40.26
N SER A 613 35.64 -64.43 38.93
CA SER A 613 36.58 -63.72 38.04
C SER A 613 36.62 -62.20 38.25
N LYS A 614 35.50 -61.61 38.68
CA LYS A 614 35.38 -60.20 39.05
C LYS A 614 36.22 -59.85 40.29
N ASP A 615 36.31 -60.77 41.25
CA ASP A 615 37.07 -60.56 42.48
C ASP A 615 38.57 -60.66 42.22
N ILE A 616 39.00 -61.64 41.43
CA ILE A 616 40.41 -61.74 41.00
C ILE A 616 40.80 -60.52 40.16
N LYS A 617 39.94 -60.06 39.24
CA LYS A 617 40.20 -58.81 38.50
C LYS A 617 40.36 -57.60 39.42
N ARG A 618 39.51 -57.49 40.45
CA ARG A 618 39.61 -56.43 41.47
C ARG A 618 40.90 -56.55 42.28
N LEU A 619 41.33 -57.76 42.64
CA LEU A 619 42.57 -58.02 43.36
C LEU A 619 43.82 -57.70 42.52
N CYS A 620 43.84 -58.08 41.25
CA CYS A 620 44.93 -57.73 40.33
C CYS A 620 45.06 -56.21 40.14
N ARG A 621 43.93 -55.49 40.14
CA ARG A 621 43.93 -54.01 40.10
C ARG A 621 44.38 -53.38 41.41
N SER A 622 43.90 -53.85 42.56
CA SER A 622 44.26 -53.29 43.87
C SER A 622 45.75 -53.48 44.17
N SER A 623 46.32 -54.59 43.72
CA SER A 623 47.74 -54.93 43.84
C SER A 623 48.64 -54.30 42.76
N ARG A 624 48.07 -53.55 41.82
CA ARG A 624 48.78 -52.88 40.71
C ARG A 624 49.58 -53.86 39.84
N LEU A 625 48.98 -54.99 39.47
CA LEU A 625 49.60 -55.92 38.53
C LEU A 625 49.78 -55.22 37.17
N PRO A 626 51.00 -55.15 36.61
CA PRO A 626 51.30 -54.35 35.44
C PRO A 626 50.93 -55.09 34.14
N LEU A 627 49.63 -55.38 33.99
CA LEU A 627 49.01 -55.95 32.80
C LEU A 627 47.95 -54.99 32.26
N ASN A 628 47.87 -54.87 30.94
CA ASN A 628 46.78 -54.10 30.31
C ASN A 628 45.41 -54.73 30.65
N ASP A 629 44.40 -53.89 30.90
CA ASP A 629 43.06 -54.33 31.33
C ASP A 629 42.38 -55.27 30.31
N ASP A 630 42.62 -55.05 29.00
CA ASP A 630 42.11 -55.90 27.92
C ASP A 630 42.81 -57.27 27.87
N LEU A 631 44.12 -57.29 28.14
CA LEU A 631 44.93 -58.51 28.19
C LEU A 631 44.59 -59.34 29.44
N LEU A 632 44.46 -58.68 30.60
CA LEU A 632 44.01 -59.28 31.84
C LEU A 632 42.58 -59.83 31.71
N GLY A 633 41.67 -59.09 31.06
CA GLY A 633 40.31 -59.56 30.79
C GLY A 633 40.28 -60.78 29.87
N SER A 634 41.10 -60.77 28.81
CA SER A 634 41.22 -61.90 27.88
C SER A 634 41.79 -63.14 28.57
N LEU A 635 42.79 -62.98 29.45
CA LEU A 635 43.35 -64.07 30.24
C LEU A 635 42.33 -64.64 31.23
N LEU A 636 41.66 -63.81 32.02
CA LEU A 636 40.67 -64.27 32.99
C LEU A 636 39.54 -65.07 32.32
N SER A 637 39.06 -64.63 31.16
CA SER A 637 38.00 -65.35 30.43
C SER A 637 38.36 -66.78 30.01
N ARG A 638 39.66 -67.13 29.97
CA ARG A 638 40.13 -68.48 29.60
C ARG A 638 40.29 -69.43 30.78
N PHE A 639 40.44 -68.88 32.00
CA PHE A 639 40.53 -69.64 33.25
C PHE A 639 39.19 -69.65 34.00
N GLU A 640 38.12 -69.11 33.41
CA GLU A 640 36.76 -69.16 33.94
C GLU A 640 36.13 -70.53 33.71
N ASP A 641 35.64 -71.15 34.79
CA ASP A 641 34.81 -72.36 34.74
C ASP A 641 33.35 -72.01 34.38
N SER A 642 32.49 -73.03 34.21
CA SER A 642 31.07 -72.86 33.84
C SER A 642 30.26 -71.96 34.79
N GLU A 643 30.73 -71.77 36.03
CA GLU A 643 30.13 -70.90 37.04
C GLU A 643 30.81 -69.52 37.17
N LYS A 644 31.70 -69.16 36.22
CA LYS A 644 32.51 -67.91 36.22
C LYS A 644 33.42 -67.73 37.43
N GLN A 645 33.81 -68.85 38.03
CA GLN A 645 34.83 -68.93 39.06
C GLN A 645 36.16 -69.30 38.42
N ILE A 646 37.26 -68.88 39.05
CA ILE A 646 38.61 -69.14 38.59
C ILE A 646 39.38 -69.75 39.75
N ASN A 647 40.10 -70.83 39.49
CA ASN A 647 41.08 -71.37 40.42
C ASN A 647 42.29 -70.42 40.49
N TYR A 648 42.39 -69.63 41.56
CA TYR A 648 43.39 -68.57 41.68
C TYR A 648 44.82 -69.12 41.79
N GLU A 649 45.04 -70.30 42.38
CA GLU A 649 46.36 -70.93 42.40
C GLU A 649 46.82 -71.29 40.98
N SER A 650 45.94 -71.89 40.17
CA SER A 650 46.26 -72.25 38.79
C SER A 650 46.52 -71.03 37.90
N PHE A 651 45.73 -69.96 38.08
CA PHE A 651 45.84 -68.72 37.32
C PHE A 651 47.14 -67.97 37.62
N PHE A 652 47.49 -67.78 38.89
CA PHE A 652 48.74 -67.12 39.26
C PHE A 652 49.97 -67.99 38.99
N CYS A 653 49.86 -69.32 39.06
CA CYS A 653 50.91 -70.22 38.59
C CYS A 653 51.16 -70.10 37.07
N ALA A 654 50.11 -69.96 36.25
CA ALA A 654 50.26 -69.74 34.82
C ALA A 654 50.91 -68.38 34.47
N LEU A 655 50.63 -67.34 35.27
CA LEU A 655 51.25 -66.01 35.13
C LEU A 655 52.68 -65.94 35.68
N ASN A 656 53.07 -66.87 36.55
CA ASN A 656 54.39 -66.90 37.15
C ASN A 656 55.42 -67.44 36.15
N TRP A 657 56.08 -66.51 35.45
CA TRP A 657 57.08 -66.79 34.43
C TRP A 657 58.35 -67.51 34.92
N ARG A 658 58.59 -67.58 36.25
CA ARG A 658 59.69 -68.40 36.82
C ARG A 658 59.30 -69.85 37.02
N VAL A 659 58.03 -70.11 37.33
CA VAL A 659 57.49 -71.47 37.57
C VAL A 659 57.07 -72.12 36.26
N ASN A 660 56.55 -71.34 35.32
CA ASN A 660 56.14 -71.80 33.99
C ASN A 660 56.83 -70.97 32.89
N PRO A 661 58.10 -71.25 32.56
CA PRO A 661 58.79 -70.52 31.52
C PRO A 661 58.22 -70.87 30.14
N MET A 662 57.55 -69.90 29.49
CA MET A 662 57.14 -70.02 28.10
C MET A 662 58.33 -69.73 27.16
N PRO A 663 58.40 -70.38 25.97
CA PRO A 663 59.35 -70.00 24.92
C PRO A 663 59.23 -68.50 24.64
N GLU A 664 60.36 -67.81 24.43
CA GLU A 664 60.30 -66.41 23.98
C GLU A 664 59.48 -66.37 22.70
N LEU A 665 58.43 -65.54 22.68
CA LEU A 665 57.76 -65.21 21.43
C LEU A 665 58.87 -64.66 20.53
N GLU A 666 59.29 -65.42 19.52
CA GLU A 666 60.07 -64.85 18.43
C GLU A 666 59.27 -63.63 18.00
N ALA A 667 59.83 -62.45 18.24
CA ALA A 667 59.28 -61.24 17.67
C ALA A 667 59.03 -61.59 16.21
N VAL A 668 57.80 -61.43 15.73
CA VAL A 668 57.56 -61.48 14.29
C VAL A 668 58.30 -60.27 13.74
N TRP A 669 59.59 -60.47 13.47
CA TRP A 669 60.34 -59.65 12.56
C TRP A 669 59.54 -59.75 11.28
N CYS A 670 59.08 -58.60 10.80
CA CYS A 670 58.56 -58.47 9.46
C CYS A 670 59.46 -59.29 8.53
N ILE A 671 58.86 -60.30 7.90
CA ILE A 671 59.45 -61.41 7.16
C ILE A 671 60.85 -61.07 6.63
N LYS A 672 61.89 -61.67 7.23
CA LYS A 672 63.18 -61.82 6.55
C LYS A 672 62.98 -62.75 5.36
N GLU A 673 63.28 -62.23 4.18
CA GLU A 673 63.67 -62.93 2.96
C GLU A 673 62.89 -64.21 2.61
N VAL A 674 61.78 -64.04 1.88
CA VAL A 674 61.32 -65.09 0.96
C VAL A 674 61.93 -64.80 -0.41
N LYS A 675 62.64 -65.79 -0.95
CA LYS A 675 63.16 -65.85 -2.31
C LYS A 675 62.16 -65.28 -3.32
N TRP A 676 62.66 -64.38 -4.17
CA TRP A 676 62.00 -63.87 -5.36
C TRP A 676 61.59 -64.99 -6.30
N LEU A 677 60.29 -65.29 -6.37
CA LEU A 677 59.59 -65.98 -7.46
C LEU A 677 58.08 -65.76 -7.24
N GLY A 678 57.47 -64.85 -8.00
CA GLY A 678 56.01 -64.63 -8.03
C GLY A 678 55.45 -63.89 -6.81
N MET A 679 54.91 -62.68 -7.03
CA MET A 679 54.39 -61.78 -5.99
C MET A 679 53.31 -62.43 -5.09
N PRO A 680 53.49 -62.52 -3.76
CA PRO A 680 52.35 -62.51 -2.84
C PRO A 680 51.83 -61.06 -2.71
N SER A 681 50.51 -60.89 -2.71
CA SER A 681 49.84 -59.58 -2.68
C SER A 681 50.17 -58.77 -1.42
N PRO A 682 50.53 -57.47 -1.53
CA PRO A 682 50.81 -56.58 -0.37
C PRO A 682 49.54 -56.15 0.40
N ILE A 683 48.42 -56.83 0.17
CA ILE A 683 47.11 -56.52 0.74
C ILE A 683 46.77 -57.66 1.70
N PRO A 684 46.36 -57.38 2.96
CA PRO A 684 46.15 -58.40 4.00
C PRO A 684 44.84 -59.19 3.81
N VAL A 685 44.43 -59.45 2.57
CA VAL A 685 43.24 -60.23 2.23
C VAL A 685 43.74 -61.51 1.54
N LYS A 686 43.60 -62.66 2.19
CA LYS A 686 43.96 -63.96 1.59
C LYS A 686 42.81 -64.54 0.79
N ARG A 687 41.60 -64.53 1.36
CA ARG A 687 40.37 -65.09 0.77
C ARG A 687 39.20 -64.10 0.85
N ILE A 688 38.33 -64.14 -0.16
CA ILE A 688 37.17 -63.24 -0.34
C ILE A 688 35.88 -64.06 -0.54
N TYR A 689 34.79 -63.64 0.12
CA TYR A 689 33.46 -64.19 -0.11
C TYR A 689 32.82 -63.58 -1.36
N TYR A 690 33.04 -64.20 -2.52
CA TYR A 690 32.52 -63.69 -3.80
C TYR A 690 30.99 -63.82 -3.94
N LEU A 691 30.36 -64.78 -3.25
CA LEU A 691 28.89 -64.92 -3.28
C LEU A 691 28.17 -63.76 -2.59
N ASN A 692 28.68 -63.27 -1.47
CA ASN A 692 28.10 -62.12 -0.78
C ASN A 692 28.17 -60.86 -1.65
N LEU A 693 29.27 -60.69 -2.39
CA LEU A 693 29.39 -59.65 -3.40
C LEU A 693 28.34 -59.79 -4.50
N LEU A 694 28.17 -60.99 -5.07
CA LEU A 694 27.19 -61.23 -6.13
C LEU A 694 25.74 -61.02 -5.64
N LYS A 695 25.45 -61.37 -4.38
CA LYS A 695 24.16 -61.12 -3.74
C LYS A 695 23.87 -59.62 -3.58
N ASP A 696 24.81 -58.84 -3.07
CA ASP A 696 24.62 -57.40 -2.83
C ASP A 696 24.57 -56.57 -4.12
N VAL A 697 25.25 -57.03 -5.16
CA VAL A 697 25.31 -56.34 -6.46
C VAL A 697 24.13 -56.72 -7.35
N PHE A 698 23.82 -58.00 -7.50
CA PHE A 698 22.86 -58.50 -8.51
C PHE A 698 21.59 -59.12 -7.92
N GLY A 699 21.44 -59.18 -6.60
CA GLY A 699 20.25 -59.73 -5.94
C GLY A 699 20.06 -61.22 -6.16
N LEU A 700 21.10 -61.94 -6.56
CA LEU A 700 21.03 -63.37 -6.85
C LEU A 700 21.01 -64.15 -5.53
N GLU A 701 19.88 -64.78 -5.22
CA GLU A 701 19.78 -65.81 -4.18
C GLU A 701 20.28 -67.16 -4.70
N ASP A 702 20.72 -68.02 -3.77
CA ASP A 702 21.26 -69.36 -4.06
C ASP A 702 20.25 -70.18 -4.91
N GLU A 703 20.72 -70.68 -6.05
CA GLU A 703 20.29 -71.99 -6.58
C GLU A 703 21.46 -72.95 -6.44
#